data_AF-A0A7C5TG32-F1
#
_entry.id   AF-A0A7C5TG32-F1
#
_cell.length_a   1.000
_cell.length_b   1.000
_cell.length_c   1.000
_cell.angle_alpha   90.00
_cell.angle_beta   90.00
_cell.angle_gamma   90.00
#
_symmetry.space_group_name_H-M   'P 1'
#
loop_
_entity.id
_entity.type
_entity.pdbx_description
1 polymer ?
#
loop_
_entity_poly.entity_id
_entity_poly.type
_entity_poly.pdbx_seq_one_letter_code
_entity_poly.pdbx_strand_id
1 'polypeptide(L)'
;MGMGSWLLGISPPTDDASLRVLIDVLGRAGARLNRDVLIEPFCDGEWCLLIISRQQARDIGASCSWETLTGNCIVLATRRAVELLGLIHIQDSLTRSVGNAVDKVDVSAQGERLLRNALLSEVGFAQVSECTSRFGDLCIRRISAAIDAGENAVIVTNDIVTSNGVTSSVIAKLPRRMAVVRDPYLDEEFLVAWGEDGRVIAVNSRSDLEGFLRSIANRAGGRYWVRDWRNVMLITSGFRTVTKPISAGLTEDGLIDPYGVLDPVNHGVVSLIEVHDWVKRYYGENWRYAWLNVVLTMAKLVTPIIRRVNRTYIDFIIWNKGSGFEGKSTLVNFILARELSVFDYDPYFTIITGPLTSTPQLRELISISRLPLILDEQLHGLENFAQILHASAIGMGVVGIHASRYGLGSPIPFRNLRGIIVFTNVTFGEYYNRVMVRVVGADRAVKRRFIDLVWARELFPEEAKEHLPDVKPVYGLVLDLVRKYPQILRTENLIETADRLLFALQAEYPVFTDIAEETHELLKGLLQEKIDEVRDSQPEGVVVTKAAEYARRYFGTQLTNYKILRALLEHGPHDELLRFARPRSNAMVRGEVDEVLKALNGIAIRLFGVDANSLLQDGKVDPDLKEVFRIVMNHVTDGETRVHLRAKSEIVPFASGSLWGFKVGGYWPGKRPAYPIRVDVLLKAFLGV
;
A
#
# COMPACT_ATOMS: atom_id res chain seq x y z
N MET A 1 3.21 33.99 28.81
CA MET A 1 2.45 35.16 28.34
C MET A 1 3.39 35.98 27.47
N GLY A 2 3.37 35.79 26.16
CA GLY A 2 4.23 36.52 25.23
C GLY A 2 3.68 37.92 24.98
N MET A 3 4.53 38.94 25.03
CA MET A 3 4.20 40.27 24.53
C MET A 3 3.74 40.14 23.07
N GLY A 4 2.53 40.58 22.74
CA GLY A 4 2.04 40.59 21.37
C GLY A 4 2.90 41.50 20.49
N SER A 5 3.17 41.07 19.25
CA SER A 5 3.88 41.87 18.25
C SER A 5 3.14 43.19 18.01
N TRP A 6 3.83 44.32 18.11
CA TRP A 6 3.18 45.63 17.91
C TRP A 6 2.85 45.88 16.42
N LEU A 7 3.48 45.12 15.51
CA LEU A 7 3.14 45.12 14.08
C LEU A 7 1.67 44.79 13.81
N LEU A 8 1.04 43.97 14.66
CA LEU A 8 -0.38 43.62 14.52
C LEU A 8 -1.32 44.81 14.68
N GLY A 9 -0.86 45.86 15.38
CA GLY A 9 -1.57 47.12 15.60
C GLY A 9 -1.21 48.23 14.61
N ILE A 10 -0.33 47.98 13.64
CA ILE A 10 -0.04 48.96 12.59
C ILE A 10 -1.28 49.18 11.74
N SER A 11 -1.70 50.45 11.66
CA SER A 11 -2.64 50.92 10.66
C SER A 11 -1.87 51.50 9.48
N PRO A 12 -2.18 51.15 8.22
CA PRO A 12 -1.56 51.77 7.06
C PRO A 12 -1.68 53.30 7.12
N PRO A 13 -0.61 54.04 6.80
CA PRO A 13 -0.65 55.50 6.84
C PRO A 13 -1.56 56.02 5.73
N THR A 14 -2.50 56.91 6.04
CA THR A 14 -3.44 57.47 5.05
C THR A 14 -2.97 58.81 4.48
N ASP A 15 -1.96 59.43 5.10
CA ASP A 15 -1.40 60.72 4.71
C ASP A 15 0.13 60.77 4.91
N ASP A 16 0.77 61.83 4.42
CA ASP A 16 2.23 61.95 4.46
C ASP A 16 2.77 62.15 5.89
N ALA A 17 1.96 62.68 6.80
CA ALA A 17 2.35 62.88 8.19
C ALA A 17 2.41 61.53 8.93
N SER A 18 1.37 60.72 8.81
CA SER A 18 1.31 59.36 9.36
C SER A 18 2.35 58.44 8.73
N LEU A 19 2.67 58.60 7.44
CA LEU A 19 3.76 57.86 6.79
C LEU A 19 5.13 58.19 7.39
N ARG A 20 5.43 59.48 7.62
CA ARG A 20 6.68 59.89 8.28
C ARG A 20 6.78 59.35 9.70
N VAL A 21 5.67 59.36 10.45
CA VAL A 21 5.61 58.77 11.80
C VAL A 21 5.91 57.27 11.73
N LEU A 22 5.30 56.55 10.81
CA LEU A 22 5.54 55.11 10.64
C LEU A 22 7.02 54.82 10.33
N ILE A 23 7.62 55.56 9.40
CA ILE A 23 9.04 55.40 9.02
C ILE A 23 9.96 55.62 10.22
N ASP A 24 9.73 56.69 11.01
CA ASP A 24 10.52 56.98 12.21
C ASP A 24 10.36 55.88 13.27
N VAL A 25 9.14 55.40 13.50
CA VAL A 25 8.86 54.30 14.44
C VAL A 25 9.56 53.01 14.00
N LEU A 26 9.47 52.64 12.71
CA LEU A 26 10.17 51.46 12.16
C LEU A 26 11.69 51.59 12.29
N GLY A 27 12.24 52.77 11.97
CA GLY A 27 13.67 53.04 12.10
C GLY A 27 14.16 52.89 13.54
N ARG A 28 13.43 53.44 14.52
CA ARG A 28 13.73 53.29 15.96
C ARG A 28 13.60 51.85 16.44
N ALA A 29 12.69 51.08 15.85
CA ALA A 29 12.52 49.67 16.15
C ALA A 29 13.58 48.76 15.47
N GLY A 30 14.49 49.34 14.67
CA GLY A 30 15.60 48.62 14.05
C GLY A 30 15.38 48.18 12.60
N ALA A 31 14.33 48.67 11.93
CA ALA A 31 14.14 48.40 10.50
C ALA A 31 15.25 49.04 9.66
N ARG A 32 15.71 48.31 8.63
CA ARG A 32 16.68 48.84 7.64
C ARG A 32 15.94 49.64 6.59
N LEU A 33 15.99 50.96 6.71
CA LEU A 33 15.33 51.92 5.83
C LEU A 33 16.35 52.82 5.14
N ASN A 34 16.13 53.13 3.87
CA ASN A 34 16.77 54.24 3.16
C ASN A 34 15.69 55.26 2.81
N ARG A 35 15.54 56.29 3.65
CA ARG A 35 14.37 57.19 3.64
C ARG A 35 13.08 56.40 3.83
N ASP A 36 12.21 56.38 2.84
CA ASP A 36 10.96 55.63 2.76
C ASP A 36 11.12 54.21 2.19
N VAL A 37 12.29 53.87 1.66
CA VAL A 37 12.55 52.55 1.07
C VAL A 37 12.85 51.51 2.14
N LEU A 38 12.04 50.45 2.20
CA LEU A 38 12.33 49.28 3.02
C LEU A 38 13.35 48.40 2.30
N ILE A 39 14.51 48.19 2.93
CA ILE A 39 15.65 47.49 2.32
C ILE A 39 15.58 45.97 2.57
N GLU A 40 15.07 45.58 3.73
CA GLU A 40 14.93 44.19 4.17
C GLU A 40 13.60 44.03 4.93
N PRO A 41 13.02 42.81 4.97
CA PRO A 41 11.85 42.55 5.80
C PRO A 41 12.11 42.97 7.25
N PHE A 42 11.14 43.64 7.87
CA PHE A 42 11.23 43.99 9.29
C PHE A 42 10.34 43.06 10.11
N CYS A 43 10.93 42.27 11.02
CA CYS A 43 10.18 41.30 11.82
C CYS A 43 10.22 41.63 13.32
N ASP A 44 9.05 41.65 13.95
CA ASP A 44 8.86 41.79 15.39
C ASP A 44 8.02 40.63 15.93
N GLY A 45 8.60 39.80 16.80
CA GLY A 45 8.02 38.52 17.20
C GLY A 45 7.75 37.63 15.97
N GLU A 46 6.54 37.07 15.90
CA GLU A 46 6.11 36.19 14.82
C GLU A 46 5.74 36.90 13.52
N TRP A 47 5.56 38.22 13.52
CA TRP A 47 5.10 38.95 12.34
C TRP A 47 6.24 39.71 11.68
N CYS A 48 6.17 39.79 10.36
CA CYS A 48 7.08 40.52 9.51
C CYS A 48 6.29 41.50 8.66
N LEU A 49 6.80 42.72 8.50
CA LEU A 49 6.41 43.68 7.49
C LEU A 49 7.32 43.49 6.27
N LEU A 50 6.72 43.27 5.11
CA LEU A 50 7.42 43.01 3.87
C LEU A 50 6.64 43.59 2.68
N ILE A 51 7.40 44.02 1.69
CA ILE A 51 6.88 44.41 0.38
C ILE A 51 7.08 43.22 -0.57
N ILE A 52 6.01 42.71 -1.16
CA ILE A 52 6.02 41.58 -2.10
C ILE A 52 5.47 42.01 -3.46
N SER A 53 5.82 41.27 -4.52
CA SER A 53 5.27 41.59 -5.84
C SER A 53 3.76 41.40 -5.88
N ARG A 54 3.10 42.09 -6.82
CA ARG A 54 1.68 41.87 -7.09
C ARG A 54 1.39 40.42 -7.48
N GLN A 55 2.33 39.74 -8.13
CA GLN A 55 2.18 38.34 -8.48
C GLN A 55 2.25 37.43 -7.25
N GLN A 56 3.19 37.69 -6.31
CA GLN A 56 3.25 36.98 -5.04
C GLN A 56 1.94 37.12 -4.25
N ALA A 57 1.41 38.35 -4.15
CA ALA A 57 0.13 38.59 -3.49
C ALA A 57 -1.03 37.82 -4.14
N ARG A 58 -1.10 37.78 -5.47
CA ARG A 58 -2.11 36.98 -6.20
C ARG A 58 -1.97 35.48 -5.93
N ASP A 59 -0.75 34.95 -5.98
CA ASP A 59 -0.49 33.52 -5.80
C ASP A 59 -0.88 33.03 -4.39
N ILE A 60 -0.87 33.91 -3.39
CA ILE A 60 -1.26 33.61 -2.00
C ILE A 60 -2.68 34.10 -1.64
N GLY A 61 -3.41 34.68 -2.61
CA GLY A 61 -4.77 35.19 -2.40
C GLY A 61 -4.89 36.47 -1.58
N ALA A 62 -3.81 37.25 -1.42
CA ALA A 62 -3.84 38.54 -0.75
C ALA A 62 -4.49 39.61 -1.65
N SER A 63 -5.27 40.52 -1.04
CA SER A 63 -6.03 41.53 -1.78
C SER A 63 -5.16 42.67 -2.33
N CYS A 64 -3.95 42.83 -1.80
CA CYS A 64 -3.03 43.93 -2.09
C CYS A 64 -3.64 45.28 -1.70
N SER A 65 -4.23 45.37 -0.51
CA SER A 65 -4.95 46.57 -0.04
C SER A 65 -4.04 47.79 0.18
N TRP A 66 -2.75 47.57 0.38
CA TRP A 66 -1.74 48.61 0.56
C TRP A 66 -0.64 48.45 -0.51
N GLU A 67 -0.55 49.39 -1.44
CA GLU A 67 0.35 49.31 -2.61
C GLU A 67 1.42 50.40 -2.59
N THR A 68 2.64 50.03 -2.98
CA THR A 68 3.75 50.93 -3.31
C THR A 68 3.49 51.70 -4.62
N LEU A 69 4.33 52.69 -4.94
CA LEU A 69 4.21 53.46 -6.19
C LEU A 69 4.41 52.60 -7.44
N THR A 70 5.17 51.52 -7.34
CA THR A 70 5.40 50.59 -8.47
C THR A 70 4.37 49.46 -8.54
N GLY A 71 3.37 49.46 -7.64
CA GLY A 71 2.28 48.49 -7.61
C GLY A 71 2.62 47.17 -6.91
N ASN A 72 3.73 47.12 -6.14
CA ASN A 72 4.02 46.03 -5.20
C ASN A 72 3.15 46.16 -3.94
N CYS A 73 2.87 45.05 -3.28
CA CYS A 73 1.97 44.98 -2.12
C CYS A 73 2.76 45.03 -0.81
N ILE A 74 2.33 45.87 0.12
CA ILE A 74 2.87 45.94 1.48
C ILE A 74 1.97 45.07 2.36
N VAL A 75 2.55 44.02 2.96
CA VAL A 75 1.81 43.02 3.74
C VAL A 75 2.46 42.76 5.09
N LEU A 76 1.65 42.28 6.02
CA LEU A 76 2.14 41.65 7.25
C LEU A 76 2.05 40.13 7.06
N ALA A 77 3.15 39.40 7.23
CA ALA A 77 3.13 37.94 7.16
C ALA A 77 3.77 37.34 8.40
N THR A 78 3.29 36.18 8.84
CA THR A 78 4.00 35.43 9.88
C THR A 78 5.36 34.96 9.37
N ARG A 79 6.38 34.85 10.23
CA ARG A 79 7.71 34.31 9.86
C ARG A 79 7.57 32.95 9.17
N ARG A 80 6.69 32.12 9.72
CA ARG A 80 6.25 30.84 9.17
C ARG A 80 5.73 30.97 7.74
N ALA A 81 4.83 31.91 7.47
CA ALA A 81 4.31 32.15 6.12
C ALA A 81 5.39 32.63 5.15
N VAL A 82 6.27 33.54 5.59
CA VAL A 82 7.41 34.01 4.79
C VAL A 82 8.28 32.83 4.34
N GLU A 83 8.60 31.92 5.26
CA GLU A 83 9.42 30.73 4.96
C GLU A 83 8.70 29.73 4.05
N LEU A 84 7.48 29.28 4.43
CA LEU A 84 6.78 28.21 3.72
C LEU A 84 6.35 28.62 2.31
N LEU A 85 5.84 29.84 2.15
CA LEU A 85 5.43 30.39 0.86
C LEU A 85 6.65 30.89 0.05
N GLY A 86 7.80 31.07 0.71
CA GLY A 86 9.01 31.63 0.12
C GLY A 86 8.76 33.05 -0.40
N LEU A 87 8.19 33.91 0.46
CA LEU A 87 7.94 35.30 0.10
C LEU A 87 9.26 36.05 -0.05
N ILE A 88 9.46 36.68 -1.19
CA ILE A 88 10.67 37.43 -1.51
C ILE A 88 10.34 38.92 -1.40
N HIS A 89 11.04 39.59 -0.50
CA HIS A 89 10.92 41.02 -0.32
C HIS A 89 11.51 41.80 -1.50
N ILE A 90 10.77 42.81 -1.96
CA ILE A 90 11.19 43.77 -2.98
C ILE A 90 11.56 45.07 -2.28
N GLN A 91 12.75 45.58 -2.56
CA GLN A 91 13.18 46.88 -2.09
C GLN A 91 12.36 47.96 -2.81
N ASP A 92 11.49 48.62 -2.06
CA ASP A 92 10.58 49.63 -2.59
C ASP A 92 10.16 50.60 -1.48
N SER A 93 9.61 51.74 -1.89
CA SER A 93 9.13 52.79 -1.01
C SER A 93 7.83 52.40 -0.30
N LEU A 94 7.81 52.58 1.03
CA LEU A 94 6.58 52.62 1.80
C LEU A 94 5.77 53.85 1.40
N THR A 95 4.48 53.65 1.17
CA THR A 95 3.55 54.66 0.66
C THR A 95 2.36 54.84 1.58
N ARG A 96 1.58 55.88 1.34
CA ARG A 96 0.23 56.01 1.91
C ARG A 96 -0.72 54.99 1.28
N SER A 97 -1.60 54.43 2.09
CA SER A 97 -2.68 53.55 1.65
C SER A 97 -3.95 54.35 1.31
N VAL A 98 -4.74 53.83 0.37
CA VAL A 98 -6.07 54.37 0.02
C VAL A 98 -7.14 53.94 1.03
N GLY A 99 -6.83 52.97 1.91
CA GLY A 99 -7.69 52.53 3.00
C GLY A 99 -6.92 52.09 4.26
N ASN A 100 -7.64 51.65 5.29
CA ASN A 100 -7.04 51.36 6.61
C ASN A 100 -6.69 49.87 6.82
N ALA A 101 -6.73 49.05 5.78
CA ALA A 101 -6.52 47.61 5.87
C ALA A 101 -5.13 47.23 5.35
N VAL A 102 -4.41 46.42 6.14
CA VAL A 102 -3.20 45.71 5.71
C VAL A 102 -3.52 44.23 5.58
N ASP A 103 -3.11 43.61 4.47
CA ASP A 103 -3.25 42.17 4.30
C ASP A 103 -2.37 41.44 5.32
N LYS A 104 -2.99 40.57 6.11
CA LYS A 104 -2.31 39.69 7.07
C LYS A 104 -2.23 38.28 6.47
N VAL A 105 -1.02 37.83 6.20
CA VAL A 105 -0.74 36.55 5.57
C VAL A 105 -0.28 35.55 6.63
N ASP A 106 -1.00 34.44 6.74
CA ASP A 106 -0.59 33.30 7.53
C ASP A 106 -0.92 32.00 6.76
N VAL A 107 -0.32 30.89 7.18
CA VAL A 107 -0.50 29.58 6.53
C VAL A 107 -1.35 28.68 7.43
N SER A 108 -2.46 28.18 6.89
CA SER A 108 -3.31 27.20 7.58
C SER A 108 -2.56 25.89 7.83
N ALA A 109 -3.02 25.07 8.79
CA ALA A 109 -2.39 23.78 9.07
C ALA A 109 -2.34 22.86 7.83
N GLN A 110 -3.40 22.85 7.01
CA GLN A 110 -3.43 22.10 5.76
C GLN A 110 -2.45 22.67 4.73
N GLY A 111 -2.41 24.00 4.59
CA GLY A 111 -1.47 24.68 3.69
C GLY A 111 -0.01 24.38 4.07
N GLU A 112 0.30 24.38 5.36
CA GLU A 112 1.63 24.03 5.84
C GLU A 112 2.00 22.59 5.44
N ARG A 113 1.11 21.62 5.68
CA ARG A 113 1.38 20.22 5.35
C ARG A 113 1.76 20.05 3.88
N LEU A 114 1.03 20.72 2.99
CA LEU A 114 1.28 20.70 1.55
C LEU A 114 2.60 21.38 1.20
N LEU A 115 2.85 22.57 1.77
CA LEU A 115 4.08 23.33 1.52
C LEU A 115 5.32 22.63 2.07
N ARG A 116 5.21 21.90 3.19
CA ARG A 116 6.27 21.03 3.72
C ARG A 116 6.65 19.89 2.78
N ASN A 117 5.79 19.55 1.81
CA ASN A 117 6.16 18.59 0.77
C ASN A 117 7.12 19.19 -0.28
N ALA A 118 7.18 20.51 -0.39
CA ALA A 118 7.91 21.24 -1.42
C ALA A 118 8.50 22.56 -0.88
N LEU A 119 9.24 22.49 0.23
CA LEU A 119 9.91 23.68 0.80
C LEU A 119 10.97 24.19 -0.17
N LEU A 120 10.95 25.49 -0.47
CA LEU A 120 11.91 26.11 -1.39
C LEU A 120 13.37 26.09 -0.88
N SER A 121 13.57 25.79 0.40
CA SER A 121 14.89 25.50 0.97
C SER A 121 15.43 24.13 0.55
N GLU A 122 14.54 23.17 0.26
CA GLU A 122 14.85 21.79 -0.13
C GLU A 122 14.74 21.61 -1.65
N VAL A 123 13.57 21.95 -2.21
CA VAL A 123 13.28 21.92 -3.64
C VAL A 123 13.56 23.27 -4.27
N GLY A 124 13.57 23.33 -5.60
CA GLY A 124 13.59 24.56 -6.34
C GLY A 124 14.68 24.61 -7.40
N PHE A 125 14.96 25.84 -7.83
CA PHE A 125 15.77 26.10 -9.01
C PHE A 125 17.02 26.91 -8.66
N ALA A 126 18.20 26.37 -8.96
CA ALA A 126 19.45 27.09 -8.90
C ALA A 126 19.62 27.92 -10.18
N GLN A 127 20.21 29.12 -10.07
CA GLN A 127 20.49 29.94 -11.24
C GLN A 127 21.43 29.20 -12.20
N VAL A 128 21.06 29.15 -13.48
CA VAL A 128 21.84 28.53 -14.55
C VAL A 128 22.10 29.54 -15.65
N SER A 129 23.27 29.45 -16.27
CA SER A 129 23.59 30.20 -17.48
C SER A 129 24.45 29.35 -18.41
N GLU A 130 23.92 29.06 -19.59
CA GLU A 130 24.55 28.19 -20.59
C GLU A 130 24.83 28.96 -21.87
N CYS A 131 26.06 28.86 -22.36
CA CYS A 131 26.45 29.49 -23.62
C CYS A 131 26.14 28.55 -24.79
N THR A 132 25.25 28.97 -25.69
CA THR A 132 24.82 28.14 -26.83
C THR A 132 25.55 28.50 -28.13
N SER A 133 26.14 29.70 -28.22
CA SER A 133 26.92 30.11 -29.38
C SER A 133 28.04 31.06 -28.97
N ARG A 134 29.21 30.89 -29.58
CA ARG A 134 30.42 31.69 -29.35
C ARG A 134 30.97 32.29 -30.64
N PHE A 135 31.54 33.48 -30.53
CA PHE A 135 32.38 34.09 -31.55
C PHE A 135 33.75 34.39 -30.93
N GLY A 136 34.76 33.57 -31.26
CA GLY A 136 36.00 33.52 -30.48
C GLY A 136 35.71 33.11 -29.03
N ASP A 137 36.21 33.88 -28.07
CA ASP A 137 35.96 33.68 -26.64
C ASP A 137 34.65 34.33 -26.13
N LEU A 138 34.00 35.16 -26.96
CA LEU A 138 32.78 35.85 -26.57
C LEU A 138 31.57 34.93 -26.73
N CYS A 139 30.80 34.77 -25.66
CA CYS A 139 29.49 34.12 -25.72
C CYS A 139 28.48 35.06 -26.37
N ILE A 140 28.10 34.79 -27.62
CA ILE A 140 27.17 35.63 -28.39
C ILE A 140 25.70 35.26 -28.16
N ARG A 141 25.43 34.04 -27.69
CA ARG A 141 24.09 33.60 -27.32
C ARG A 141 24.14 32.80 -26.02
N ARG A 142 23.32 33.20 -25.07
CA ARG A 142 23.28 32.65 -23.72
C ARG A 142 21.84 32.36 -23.31
N ILE A 143 21.62 31.18 -22.75
CA ILE A 143 20.36 30.83 -22.10
C ILE A 143 20.57 30.94 -20.60
N SER A 144 19.78 31.78 -19.95
CA SER A 144 19.87 31.99 -18.50
C SER A 144 18.54 31.63 -17.86
N ALA A 145 18.56 31.06 -16.67
CA ALA A 145 17.36 30.82 -15.87
C ALA A 145 17.62 31.20 -14.42
N ALA A 146 16.74 32.02 -13.85
CA ALA A 146 16.81 32.48 -12.48
C ALA A 146 15.42 32.68 -11.89
N ILE A 147 15.32 32.66 -10.57
CA ILE A 147 14.08 33.05 -9.88
C ILE A 147 13.93 34.57 -9.98
N ASP A 148 12.79 35.02 -10.47
CA ASP A 148 12.40 36.42 -10.50
C ASP A 148 11.35 36.70 -9.42
N ALA A 149 11.64 37.68 -8.56
CA ALA A 149 10.78 38.04 -7.43
C ALA A 149 9.50 38.78 -7.87
N GLY A 150 9.56 39.51 -8.98
CA GLY A 150 8.42 40.23 -9.56
C GLY A 150 7.39 39.25 -10.12
N GLU A 151 7.85 38.30 -10.91
CA GLU A 151 7.05 37.28 -11.58
C GLU A 151 6.73 36.05 -10.73
N ASN A 152 7.32 35.98 -9.53
CA ASN A 152 7.22 34.86 -8.59
C ASN A 152 7.42 33.51 -9.28
N ALA A 153 8.44 33.40 -10.13
CA ALA A 153 8.63 32.28 -11.05
C ALA A 153 10.10 32.13 -11.44
N VAL A 154 10.46 30.98 -12.01
CA VAL A 154 11.71 30.84 -12.74
C VAL A 154 11.51 31.41 -14.14
N ILE A 155 12.26 32.44 -14.46
CA ILE A 155 12.24 33.09 -15.77
C ILE A 155 13.43 32.59 -16.57
N VAL A 156 13.15 32.06 -17.75
CA VAL A 156 14.18 31.62 -18.70
C VAL A 156 14.32 32.66 -19.79
N THR A 157 15.52 33.20 -19.96
CA THR A 157 15.85 34.17 -21.00
C THR A 157 16.81 33.58 -22.03
N ASN A 158 16.66 34.05 -23.26
CA ASN A 158 17.64 33.90 -24.31
C ASN A 158 18.24 35.29 -24.60
N ASP A 159 19.49 35.45 -24.19
CA ASP A 159 20.27 36.68 -24.31
C ASP A 159 21.16 36.58 -25.56
N ILE A 160 21.00 37.53 -26.48
CA ILE A 160 21.76 37.60 -27.72
C ILE A 160 22.60 38.87 -27.69
N VAL A 161 23.92 38.71 -27.80
CA VAL A 161 24.85 39.84 -27.92
C VAL A 161 24.85 40.33 -29.36
N THR A 162 24.48 41.58 -29.56
CA THR A 162 24.47 42.27 -30.85
C THR A 162 25.45 43.44 -30.83
N SER A 163 25.69 44.06 -31.99
CA SER A 163 26.49 45.29 -32.09
C SER A 163 25.94 46.43 -31.22
N ASN A 164 24.65 46.40 -30.88
CA ASN A 164 23.94 47.44 -30.14
C ASN A 164 23.76 47.10 -28.66
N GLY A 165 24.38 46.02 -28.16
CA GLY A 165 24.25 45.55 -26.79
C GLY A 165 23.55 44.17 -26.68
N VAL A 166 23.13 43.82 -25.47
CA VAL A 166 22.47 42.53 -25.18
C VAL A 166 20.97 42.67 -25.36
N THR A 167 20.40 41.85 -26.24
CA THR A 167 18.95 41.70 -26.39
C THR A 167 18.50 40.45 -25.63
N SER A 168 17.70 40.63 -24.58
CA SER A 168 17.15 39.53 -23.78
C SER A 168 15.70 39.27 -24.14
N SER A 169 15.37 38.00 -24.38
CA SER A 169 13.99 37.56 -24.67
C SER A 169 13.55 36.50 -23.68
N VAL A 170 12.38 36.67 -23.05
CA VAL A 170 11.82 35.65 -22.15
C VAL A 170 11.22 34.52 -22.99
N ILE A 171 11.73 33.31 -22.78
CA ILE A 171 11.36 32.12 -23.55
C ILE A 171 10.57 31.09 -22.73
N ALA A 172 10.58 31.17 -21.41
CA ALA A 172 9.67 30.42 -20.53
C ALA A 172 9.47 31.08 -19.17
N LYS A 173 8.34 30.74 -18.55
CA LYS A 173 7.99 31.03 -17.17
C LYS A 173 7.61 29.72 -16.48
N LEU A 174 8.38 29.31 -15.49
CA LEU A 174 8.26 28.01 -14.82
C LEU A 174 8.02 28.16 -13.29
N PRO A 175 7.45 27.15 -12.63
CA PRO A 175 7.26 27.15 -11.17
C PRO A 175 8.57 27.29 -10.40
N ARG A 176 8.54 27.93 -9.23
CA ARG A 176 9.74 27.99 -8.37
C ARG A 176 9.99 26.67 -7.65
N ARG A 177 8.92 25.95 -7.30
CA ARG A 177 8.96 24.63 -6.67
C ARG A 177 9.05 23.56 -7.76
N MET A 178 10.27 23.24 -8.18
CA MET A 178 10.56 22.12 -9.07
C MET A 178 11.76 21.35 -8.53
N ALA A 179 11.80 20.04 -8.74
CA ALA A 179 12.94 19.23 -8.38
C ALA A 179 13.01 17.94 -9.20
N VAL A 180 14.20 17.35 -9.25
CA VAL A 180 14.36 15.92 -9.49
C VAL A 180 14.11 15.20 -8.16
N VAL A 181 13.10 14.34 -8.10
CA VAL A 181 12.75 13.58 -6.91
C VAL A 181 13.11 12.12 -7.11
N ARG A 182 13.96 11.58 -6.24
CA ARG A 182 14.20 10.15 -6.12
C ARG A 182 13.20 9.56 -5.12
N ASP A 183 12.24 8.79 -5.60
CA ASP A 183 11.23 8.18 -4.73
C ASP A 183 11.78 6.87 -4.11
N PRO A 184 11.80 6.74 -2.77
CA PRO A 184 12.36 5.56 -2.11
C PRO A 184 11.53 4.27 -2.26
N TYR A 185 10.27 4.37 -2.70
CA TYR A 185 9.39 3.22 -2.98
C TYR A 185 9.50 2.76 -4.43
N LEU A 186 9.71 3.70 -5.36
CA LEU A 186 9.78 3.42 -6.80
C LEU A 186 11.21 3.14 -7.30
N ASP A 187 12.24 3.64 -6.59
CA ASP A 187 13.67 3.54 -6.97
C ASP A 187 13.96 4.12 -8.38
N GLU A 188 13.16 5.12 -8.75
CA GLU A 188 13.27 5.88 -9.99
C GLU A 188 13.35 7.37 -9.66
N GLU A 189 13.88 8.13 -10.62
CA GLU A 189 13.92 9.59 -10.56
C GLU A 189 12.79 10.19 -11.39
N PHE A 190 12.11 11.17 -10.80
CA PHE A 190 11.00 11.89 -11.40
C PHE A 190 11.28 13.38 -11.44
N LEU A 191 10.83 14.05 -12.50
CA LEU A 191 10.70 15.50 -12.54
C LEU A 191 9.36 15.85 -11.90
N VAL A 192 9.38 16.67 -10.86
CA VAL A 192 8.18 17.07 -10.13
C VAL A 192 8.11 18.58 -10.02
N ALA A 193 6.91 19.12 -10.26
CA ALA A 193 6.59 20.52 -10.04
C ALA A 193 5.40 20.65 -9.10
N TRP A 194 5.48 21.64 -8.22
CA TRP A 194 4.41 22.00 -7.30
C TRP A 194 3.91 23.40 -7.58
N GLY A 195 2.63 23.62 -7.29
CA GLY A 195 2.01 24.93 -7.23
C GLY A 195 2.52 25.74 -6.03
N GLU A 196 2.11 27.01 -5.98
CA GLU A 196 2.42 27.89 -4.85
C GLU A 196 1.67 27.50 -3.57
N ASP A 197 0.63 26.66 -3.69
CA ASP A 197 -0.10 26.04 -2.58
C ASP A 197 0.53 24.71 -2.10
N GLY A 198 1.63 24.27 -2.73
CA GLY A 198 2.32 23.03 -2.40
C GLY A 198 1.70 21.76 -3.01
N ARG A 199 0.66 21.87 -3.84
CA ARG A 199 0.09 20.72 -4.55
C ARG A 199 0.90 20.36 -5.79
N VAL A 200 0.96 19.08 -6.12
CA VAL A 200 1.65 18.60 -7.33
C VAL A 200 0.86 19.02 -8.58
N ILE A 201 1.55 19.69 -9.51
CA ILE A 201 0.97 20.09 -10.81
C ILE A 201 1.51 19.23 -11.96
N ALA A 202 2.73 18.70 -11.87
CA ALA A 202 3.30 17.83 -12.90
C ALA A 202 4.25 16.78 -12.31
N VAL A 203 4.21 15.57 -12.86
CA VAL A 203 5.11 14.45 -12.55
C VAL A 203 5.41 13.70 -13.86
N ASN A 204 6.69 13.57 -14.20
CA ASN A 204 7.15 12.79 -15.35
C ASN A 204 8.45 12.06 -14.99
N SER A 205 8.78 11.00 -15.71
CA SER A 205 10.08 10.34 -15.57
C SER A 205 11.24 11.31 -15.81
N ARG A 206 12.39 11.12 -15.18
CA ARG A 206 13.58 11.98 -15.34
C ARG A 206 14.00 12.21 -16.81
N SER A 207 13.76 11.21 -17.66
CA SER A 207 14.06 11.22 -19.09
C SER A 207 13.03 11.95 -19.96
N ASP A 208 11.83 12.23 -19.46
CA ASP A 208 10.73 12.85 -20.19
C ASP A 208 10.54 14.33 -19.79
N LEU A 209 11.57 15.12 -20.06
CA LEU A 209 11.56 16.56 -19.77
C LEU A 209 10.55 17.33 -20.64
N GLU A 210 10.39 16.95 -21.90
CA GLU A 210 9.43 17.61 -22.78
C GLU A 210 7.99 17.39 -22.28
N GLY A 211 7.64 16.14 -21.93
CA GLY A 211 6.36 15.83 -21.31
C GLY A 211 6.15 16.57 -20.00
N PHE A 212 7.19 16.70 -19.17
CA PHE A 212 7.15 17.48 -17.94
C PHE A 212 6.79 18.95 -18.17
N LEU A 213 7.52 19.62 -19.06
CA LEU A 213 7.32 21.03 -19.37
C LEU A 213 5.96 21.28 -20.05
N ARG A 214 5.46 20.33 -20.86
CA ARG A 214 4.09 20.37 -21.44
C ARG A 214 3.02 20.25 -20.37
N SER A 215 3.19 19.34 -19.41
CA SER A 215 2.27 19.18 -18.28
C SER A 215 2.17 20.46 -17.45
N ILE A 216 3.30 21.13 -17.19
CA ILE A 216 3.34 22.43 -16.49
C ILE A 216 2.55 23.49 -17.26
N ALA A 217 2.81 23.64 -18.56
CA ALA A 217 2.16 24.67 -19.38
C ALA A 217 0.64 24.45 -19.50
N ASN A 218 0.18 23.20 -19.57
CA ASN A 218 -1.23 22.87 -19.75
C ASN A 218 -2.07 22.98 -18.47
N ARG A 219 -1.52 22.58 -17.31
CA ARG A 219 -2.29 22.49 -16.06
C ARG A 219 -2.38 23.79 -15.27
N ALA A 220 -1.50 24.76 -15.54
CA ALA A 220 -1.37 25.96 -14.72
C ALA A 220 -2.28 27.13 -15.18
N GLY A 221 -3.28 26.91 -16.02
CA GLY A 221 -4.22 27.96 -16.46
C GLY A 221 -3.55 29.18 -17.10
N GLY A 222 -2.38 29.01 -17.71
CA GLY A 222 -1.57 30.09 -18.31
C GLY A 222 -0.59 30.79 -17.35
N ARG A 223 -0.54 30.42 -16.05
CA ARG A 223 0.43 30.96 -15.07
C ARG A 223 1.89 30.63 -15.42
N TYR A 224 2.10 29.50 -16.08
CA TYR A 224 3.39 28.99 -16.54
C TYR A 224 3.29 28.66 -18.03
N TRP A 225 4.38 28.86 -18.77
CA TRP A 225 4.39 28.69 -20.21
C TRP A 225 5.81 28.48 -20.75
N VAL A 226 5.89 27.86 -21.93
CA VAL A 226 7.14 27.62 -22.66
C VAL A 226 6.93 28.01 -24.13
N ARG A 227 7.76 28.92 -24.65
CA ARG A 227 7.75 29.35 -26.06
C ARG A 227 8.81 28.64 -26.89
N ASP A 228 10.02 28.49 -26.33
CA ASP A 228 11.16 27.85 -27.01
C ASP A 228 11.57 26.58 -26.27
N TRP A 229 10.94 25.46 -26.64
CA TRP A 229 11.19 24.16 -26.03
C TRP A 229 12.65 23.73 -26.13
N ARG A 230 13.30 24.01 -27.27
CA ARG A 230 14.64 23.48 -27.54
C ARG A 230 15.68 24.08 -26.58
N ASN A 231 15.57 25.38 -26.32
CA ASN A 231 16.49 26.10 -25.44
C ASN A 231 16.15 25.90 -23.96
N VAL A 232 14.87 25.75 -23.60
CA VAL A 232 14.46 25.51 -22.21
C VAL A 232 14.94 24.14 -21.71
N MET A 233 15.22 23.16 -22.57
CA MET A 233 15.79 21.90 -22.10
C MET A 233 17.20 22.03 -21.49
N LEU A 234 17.93 23.12 -21.79
CA LEU A 234 19.29 23.34 -21.29
C LEU A 234 19.34 23.70 -19.80
N ILE A 235 18.21 24.06 -19.20
CA ILE A 235 18.17 24.56 -17.82
C ILE A 235 17.97 23.45 -16.78
N THR A 236 18.00 22.17 -17.19
CA THR A 236 17.81 21.03 -16.29
C THR A 236 18.86 20.90 -15.19
N SER A 237 20.07 21.42 -15.41
CA SER A 237 21.12 21.47 -14.40
C SER A 237 20.76 22.33 -13.19
N GLY A 238 19.75 23.20 -13.32
CA GLY A 238 19.25 24.04 -12.24
C GLY A 238 18.28 23.33 -11.31
N PHE A 239 17.74 22.16 -11.67
CA PHE A 239 16.85 21.41 -10.79
C PHE A 239 17.62 20.81 -9.62
N ARG A 240 17.18 21.11 -8.40
CA ARG A 240 17.67 20.42 -7.21
C ARG A 240 17.23 18.96 -7.22
N THR A 241 18.07 18.10 -6.66
CA THR A 241 17.75 16.68 -6.48
C THR A 241 17.43 16.40 -5.02
N VAL A 242 16.27 15.79 -4.75
CA VAL A 242 15.81 15.46 -3.39
C VAL A 242 15.36 14.00 -3.33
N THR A 243 15.42 13.38 -2.16
CA THR A 243 14.91 12.01 -1.95
C THR A 243 13.65 12.08 -1.10
N LYS A 244 12.48 11.79 -1.70
CA LYS A 244 11.19 11.89 -1.02
C LYS A 244 10.13 11.06 -1.74
N PRO A 245 9.15 10.45 -1.04
CA PRO A 245 8.02 9.80 -1.70
C PRO A 245 7.12 10.83 -2.39
N ILE A 246 6.70 10.54 -3.62
CA ILE A 246 5.78 11.38 -4.40
C ILE A 246 4.38 10.77 -4.49
N SER A 247 4.25 9.49 -4.16
CA SER A 247 2.99 8.76 -4.12
C SER A 247 2.23 8.99 -2.81
N ALA A 248 0.91 9.17 -2.89
CA ALA A 248 0.06 9.35 -1.72
C ALA A 248 0.08 8.12 -0.80
N GLY A 249 0.11 8.34 0.53
CA GLY A 249 0.06 7.29 1.54
C GLY A 249 0.97 7.53 2.74
N LEU A 250 0.88 6.63 3.72
CA LEU A 250 1.62 6.72 4.98
C LEU A 250 3.12 6.45 4.80
N THR A 251 3.94 7.16 5.57
CA THR A 251 5.38 6.98 5.72
C THR A 251 5.68 6.83 7.22
N GLU A 252 6.90 6.44 7.58
CA GLU A 252 7.32 6.37 8.98
C GLU A 252 7.13 7.72 9.70
N ASP A 253 7.36 8.82 8.98
CA ASP A 253 7.38 10.17 9.54
C ASP A 253 6.10 10.98 9.27
N GLY A 254 5.13 10.48 8.51
CA GLY A 254 3.93 11.26 8.18
C GLY A 254 3.08 10.74 7.03
N LEU A 255 2.14 11.58 6.60
CA LEU A 255 1.24 11.31 5.47
C LEU A 255 1.64 12.16 4.26
N ILE A 256 1.92 11.49 3.13
CA ILE A 256 2.15 12.17 1.86
C ILE A 256 0.82 12.26 1.11
N ASP A 257 0.47 13.48 0.69
CA ASP A 257 -0.80 13.79 0.03
C ASP A 257 -0.55 14.83 -1.07
N PRO A 258 -0.18 14.40 -2.28
CA PRO A 258 0.19 15.27 -3.39
C PRO A 258 -0.89 16.29 -3.80
N TYR A 259 -2.17 15.96 -3.59
CA TYR A 259 -3.30 16.78 -4.03
C TYR A 259 -4.08 17.45 -2.88
N GLY A 260 -3.76 17.14 -1.62
CA GLY A 260 -4.42 17.76 -0.47
C GLY A 260 -5.80 17.21 -0.13
N VAL A 261 -6.10 15.97 -0.55
CA VAL A 261 -7.41 15.32 -0.37
C VAL A 261 -7.50 14.49 0.90
N LEU A 262 -6.37 13.96 1.39
CA LEU A 262 -6.37 13.05 2.53
C LEU A 262 -6.46 13.83 3.85
N ASP A 263 -7.33 13.39 4.75
CA ASP A 263 -7.47 13.99 6.07
C ASP A 263 -6.43 13.41 7.04
N PRO A 264 -5.48 14.22 7.57
CA PRO A 264 -4.45 13.75 8.49
C PRO A 264 -4.90 13.73 9.96
N VAL A 265 -6.09 14.23 10.28
CA VAL A 265 -6.55 14.39 11.66
C VAL A 265 -6.80 13.02 12.29
N ASN A 266 -6.33 12.86 13.54
CA ASN A 266 -6.71 11.72 14.36
C ASN A 266 -8.08 12.00 15.00
N HIS A 267 -9.13 11.40 14.44
CA HIS A 267 -10.51 11.51 14.93
C HIS A 267 -10.84 10.54 16.08
N GLY A 268 -9.88 9.72 16.52
CA GLY A 268 -10.10 8.67 17.53
C GLY A 268 -10.97 7.52 17.01
N VAL A 269 -11.54 6.76 17.95
CA VAL A 269 -12.25 5.49 17.64
C VAL A 269 -13.77 5.60 17.55
N VAL A 270 -14.36 6.75 17.90
CA VAL A 270 -15.83 6.91 17.99
C VAL A 270 -16.51 6.54 16.68
N SER A 271 -15.97 7.03 15.56
CA SER A 271 -16.49 6.69 14.24
C SER A 271 -16.38 5.20 13.90
N LEU A 272 -15.31 4.53 14.34
CA LEU A 272 -15.16 3.08 14.16
C LEU A 272 -16.18 2.29 14.98
N ILE A 273 -16.53 2.75 16.18
CA ILE A 273 -17.59 2.17 17.03
C ILE A 273 -18.94 2.30 16.31
N GLU A 274 -19.27 3.49 15.81
CA GLU A 274 -20.52 3.72 15.07
C GLU A 274 -20.61 2.83 13.82
N VAL A 275 -19.51 2.68 13.08
CA VAL A 275 -19.43 1.78 11.92
C VAL A 275 -19.66 0.32 12.34
N HIS A 276 -18.99 -0.14 13.41
CA HIS A 276 -19.14 -1.49 13.93
C HIS A 276 -20.59 -1.80 14.33
N ASP A 277 -21.22 -0.89 15.09
CA ASP A 277 -22.59 -1.04 15.55
C ASP A 277 -23.59 -1.01 14.38
N TRP A 278 -23.33 -0.17 13.38
CA TRP A 278 -24.13 -0.10 12.16
C TRP A 278 -24.03 -1.38 11.35
N VAL A 279 -22.82 -1.93 11.11
CA VAL A 279 -22.69 -3.18 10.36
C VAL A 279 -23.33 -4.36 11.09
N LYS A 280 -23.20 -4.43 12.42
CA LYS A 280 -23.87 -5.45 13.24
C LYS A 280 -25.39 -5.38 13.14
N ARG A 281 -25.94 -4.17 13.11
CA ARG A 281 -27.39 -3.97 13.05
C ARG A 281 -27.98 -4.38 11.71
N TYR A 282 -27.30 -4.09 10.59
CA TYR A 282 -27.92 -4.14 9.26
C TYR A 282 -27.41 -5.24 8.32
N TYR A 283 -26.26 -5.85 8.58
CA TYR A 283 -25.70 -6.87 7.66
C TYR A 283 -26.10 -8.31 7.99
N GLY A 284 -26.91 -8.55 9.03
CA GLY A 284 -27.34 -9.91 9.39
C GLY A 284 -26.14 -10.84 9.57
N GLU A 285 -26.12 -12.01 8.94
CA GLU A 285 -24.98 -12.95 9.03
C GLU A 285 -23.67 -12.38 8.42
N ASN A 286 -23.77 -11.40 7.53
CA ASN A 286 -22.63 -10.80 6.84
C ASN A 286 -21.88 -9.73 7.65
N TRP A 287 -22.34 -9.37 8.85
CA TRP A 287 -21.73 -8.28 9.63
C TRP A 287 -20.24 -8.50 9.88
N ARG A 288 -19.83 -9.75 10.10
CA ARG A 288 -18.43 -10.14 10.33
C ARG A 288 -17.55 -9.80 9.12
N TYR A 289 -18.02 -10.12 7.92
CA TYR A 289 -17.29 -9.85 6.68
C TYR A 289 -17.25 -8.36 6.38
N ALA A 290 -18.34 -7.63 6.62
CA ALA A 290 -18.37 -6.19 6.47
C ALA A 290 -17.37 -5.51 7.40
N TRP A 291 -17.37 -5.89 8.68
CA TRP A 291 -16.44 -5.37 9.68
C TRP A 291 -14.97 -5.73 9.39
N LEU A 292 -14.70 -6.97 9.00
CA LEU A 292 -13.36 -7.40 8.59
C LEU A 292 -12.81 -6.56 7.43
N ASN A 293 -13.64 -6.15 6.46
CA ASN A 293 -13.19 -5.27 5.39
C ASN A 293 -12.77 -3.88 5.88
N VAL A 294 -13.46 -3.32 6.88
CA VAL A 294 -13.05 -2.05 7.52
C VAL A 294 -11.66 -2.21 8.14
N VAL A 295 -11.50 -3.21 9.02
CA VAL A 295 -10.25 -3.45 9.75
C VAL A 295 -9.09 -3.79 8.81
N LEU A 296 -9.32 -4.62 7.79
CA LEU A 296 -8.30 -4.99 6.81
C LEU A 296 -7.95 -3.85 5.86
N THR A 297 -8.88 -2.93 5.57
CA THR A 297 -8.61 -1.69 4.82
C THR A 297 -7.68 -0.78 5.61
N MET A 298 -7.99 -0.57 6.90
CA MET A 298 -7.13 0.16 7.82
C MET A 298 -5.71 -0.45 7.89
N ALA A 299 -5.60 -1.78 8.00
CA ALA A 299 -4.31 -2.46 8.00
C ALA A 299 -3.53 -2.29 6.68
N LYS A 300 -4.22 -2.28 5.53
CA LYS A 300 -3.63 -2.07 4.20
C LYS A 300 -3.02 -0.68 4.01
N LEU A 301 -3.36 0.31 4.83
CA LEU A 301 -2.68 1.62 4.82
C LEU A 301 -1.21 1.53 5.27
N VAL A 302 -0.89 0.55 6.12
CA VAL A 302 0.45 0.38 6.72
C VAL A 302 1.34 -0.54 5.88
N THR A 303 0.75 -1.44 5.10
CA THR A 303 1.51 -2.47 4.36
C THR A 303 2.60 -1.94 3.43
N PRO A 304 2.48 -0.77 2.76
CA PRO A 304 3.57 -0.25 1.94
C PRO A 304 4.83 0.07 2.76
N ILE A 305 4.67 0.53 4.01
CA ILE A 305 5.79 0.78 4.93
C ILE A 305 6.43 -0.57 5.30
N ILE A 306 5.62 -1.55 5.69
CA ILE A 306 6.09 -2.88 6.10
C ILE A 306 6.83 -3.56 4.95
N ARG A 307 6.24 -3.60 3.75
CA ARG A 307 6.83 -4.25 2.57
C ARG A 307 8.17 -3.64 2.11
N ARG A 308 8.43 -2.38 2.49
CA ARG A 308 9.73 -1.73 2.25
C ARG A 308 10.83 -2.32 3.12
N VAL A 309 10.51 -2.64 4.38
CA VAL A 309 11.44 -3.21 5.35
C VAL A 309 11.48 -4.74 5.22
N ASN A 310 10.31 -5.38 5.21
CA ASN A 310 10.11 -6.82 5.10
C ASN A 310 9.66 -7.21 3.67
N ARG A 311 10.61 -7.61 2.83
CA ARG A 311 10.32 -8.03 1.43
C ARG A 311 9.54 -9.35 1.33
N THR A 312 9.49 -10.13 2.40
CA THR A 312 8.76 -11.40 2.47
C THR A 312 7.34 -11.27 3.02
N TYR A 313 6.93 -10.06 3.41
CA TYR A 313 5.61 -9.77 3.92
C TYR A 313 4.50 -10.19 2.95
N ILE A 314 3.48 -10.88 3.47
CA ILE A 314 2.31 -11.33 2.71
C ILE A 314 1.14 -10.37 2.95
N ASP A 315 0.86 -9.53 1.95
CA ASP A 315 -0.36 -8.73 1.95
C ASP A 315 -1.47 -9.50 1.22
N PHE A 316 -2.26 -10.24 2.00
CA PHE A 316 -3.35 -11.05 1.45
C PHE A 316 -4.31 -10.20 0.61
N ILE A 317 -4.62 -10.66 -0.59
CA ILE A 317 -5.71 -10.10 -1.39
C ILE A 317 -7.02 -10.51 -0.73
N ILE A 318 -7.85 -9.53 -0.40
CA ILE A 318 -9.17 -9.80 0.17
C ILE A 318 -10.14 -10.00 -0.97
N TRP A 319 -10.76 -11.18 -1.04
CA TRP A 319 -11.69 -11.57 -2.08
C TRP A 319 -13.09 -11.69 -1.48
N ASN A 320 -13.92 -10.69 -1.73
CA ASN A 320 -15.31 -10.66 -1.28
C ASN A 320 -16.22 -11.20 -2.38
N LYS A 321 -16.78 -12.39 -2.15
CA LYS A 321 -17.75 -13.00 -3.06
C LYS A 321 -19.17 -12.82 -2.51
N GLY A 322 -20.05 -12.29 -3.36
CA GLY A 322 -21.50 -12.28 -3.13
C GLY A 322 -22.29 -12.63 -4.39
N SER A 323 -23.60 -12.78 -4.28
CA SER A 323 -24.53 -13.05 -5.39
C SER A 323 -25.26 -11.79 -5.90
N GLY A 324 -25.13 -10.66 -5.18
CA GLY A 324 -25.78 -9.38 -5.48
C GLY A 324 -26.73 -8.95 -4.37
N PHE A 325 -26.89 -7.65 -4.18
CA PHE A 325 -27.78 -7.03 -3.17
C PHE A 325 -27.44 -7.29 -1.69
N GLU A 326 -26.29 -7.88 -1.36
CA GLU A 326 -25.86 -8.08 0.03
C GLU A 326 -25.23 -6.84 0.69
N GLY A 327 -25.23 -5.68 0.02
CA GLY A 327 -24.68 -4.43 0.58
C GLY A 327 -23.17 -4.24 0.38
N LYS A 328 -22.49 -5.08 -0.41
CA LYS A 328 -21.05 -4.97 -0.72
C LYS A 328 -20.66 -3.57 -1.23
N SER A 329 -21.31 -3.09 -2.30
CA SER A 329 -21.06 -1.77 -2.86
C SER A 329 -21.53 -0.64 -1.93
N THR A 330 -22.54 -0.89 -1.08
CA THR A 330 -22.93 0.05 -0.02
C THR A 330 -21.79 0.23 0.98
N LEU A 331 -21.15 -0.85 1.43
CA LEU A 331 -19.99 -0.80 2.33
C LEU A 331 -18.83 -0.02 1.68
N VAL A 332 -18.51 -0.33 0.42
CA VAL A 332 -17.44 0.36 -0.32
C VAL A 332 -17.71 1.85 -0.41
N ASN A 333 -18.89 2.24 -0.89
CA ASN A 333 -19.19 3.63 -1.20
C ASN A 333 -19.45 4.47 0.05
N PHE A 334 -20.11 3.94 1.09
CA PHE A 334 -20.49 4.76 2.23
C PHE A 334 -19.58 4.63 3.45
N ILE A 335 -18.82 3.54 3.56
CA ILE A 335 -17.89 3.32 4.67
C ILE A 335 -16.45 3.45 4.20
N LEU A 336 -15.97 2.54 3.34
CA LEU A 336 -14.55 2.48 2.99
C LEU A 336 -14.06 3.74 2.23
N ALA A 337 -14.89 4.29 1.34
CA ALA A 337 -14.56 5.52 0.64
C ALA A 337 -14.36 6.72 1.58
N ARG A 338 -15.16 6.80 2.65
CA ARG A 338 -15.06 7.87 3.67
C ARG A 338 -13.89 7.63 4.61
N GLU A 339 -13.70 6.39 5.05
CA GLU A 339 -12.54 5.94 5.83
C GLU A 339 -11.20 6.32 5.16
N LEU A 340 -11.18 6.29 3.82
CA LEU A 340 -10.02 6.60 2.99
C LEU A 340 -9.97 8.06 2.47
N SER A 341 -10.91 8.94 2.87
CA SER A 341 -11.02 10.34 2.41
C SER A 341 -11.25 10.50 0.89
N VAL A 342 -11.83 9.53 0.20
CA VAL A 342 -12.00 9.52 -1.27
C VAL A 342 -13.46 9.49 -1.72
N PHE A 343 -14.40 9.76 -0.80
CA PHE A 343 -15.83 9.74 -1.07
C PHE A 343 -16.28 10.81 -2.08
N ASP A 344 -15.88 12.07 -1.87
CA ASP A 344 -16.31 13.19 -2.71
C ASP A 344 -15.47 13.30 -4.00
N TYR A 345 -14.18 12.99 -3.90
CA TYR A 345 -13.23 13.07 -5.00
C TYR A 345 -12.06 12.12 -4.79
N ASP A 346 -11.81 11.23 -5.75
CA ASP A 346 -10.73 10.25 -5.71
C ASP A 346 -9.70 10.52 -6.83
N PRO A 347 -8.73 11.43 -6.63
CA PRO A 347 -7.66 11.65 -7.60
C PRO A 347 -6.63 10.51 -7.61
N TYR A 348 -6.73 9.58 -6.65
CA TYR A 348 -5.78 8.50 -6.47
C TYR A 348 -6.27 7.19 -7.06
N PHE A 349 -7.49 7.10 -7.57
CA PHE A 349 -8.06 5.85 -8.10
C PHE A 349 -7.96 4.72 -7.08
N THR A 350 -8.33 5.02 -5.85
CA THR A 350 -8.39 4.13 -4.69
C THR A 350 -9.53 3.13 -4.86
N ILE A 351 -10.65 3.57 -5.44
CA ILE A 351 -11.82 2.73 -5.75
C ILE A 351 -12.05 2.72 -7.26
N ILE A 352 -12.17 1.52 -7.84
CA ILE A 352 -12.54 1.31 -9.24
C ILE A 352 -13.81 0.49 -9.28
N THR A 353 -14.91 1.14 -9.66
CA THR A 353 -16.20 0.48 -9.89
C THR A 353 -16.28 -0.03 -11.32
N GLY A 354 -16.67 -1.30 -11.46
CA GLY A 354 -16.84 -1.96 -12.76
C GLY A 354 -15.58 -2.64 -13.28
N PRO A 355 -15.70 -3.49 -14.31
CA PRO A 355 -14.67 -4.44 -14.68
C PRO A 355 -13.42 -3.76 -15.25
N LEU A 356 -12.25 -4.23 -14.80
CA LEU A 356 -10.97 -3.87 -15.40
C LEU A 356 -10.91 -4.29 -16.89
N THR A 357 -10.40 -3.39 -17.73
CA THR A 357 -10.42 -3.56 -19.18
C THR A 357 -9.10 -4.12 -19.74
N SER A 358 -7.97 -3.88 -19.07
CA SER A 358 -6.67 -4.28 -19.60
C SER A 358 -5.59 -4.51 -18.53
N THR A 359 -4.58 -5.31 -18.90
CA THR A 359 -3.40 -5.59 -18.06
C THR A 359 -2.56 -4.33 -17.80
N PRO A 360 -2.29 -3.44 -18.79
CA PRO A 360 -1.62 -2.16 -18.53
C PRO A 360 -2.36 -1.29 -17.51
N GLN A 361 -3.70 -1.21 -17.61
CA GLN A 361 -4.52 -0.45 -16.66
C GLN A 361 -4.31 -0.95 -15.22
N LEU A 362 -4.37 -2.26 -14.98
CA LEU A 362 -4.15 -2.79 -13.62
C LEU A 362 -2.73 -2.53 -13.11
N ARG A 363 -1.70 -2.63 -13.97
CA ARG A 363 -0.32 -2.32 -13.58
C ARG A 363 -0.16 -0.88 -13.14
N GLU A 364 -0.76 0.05 -13.88
CA GLU A 364 -0.77 1.47 -13.56
C GLU A 364 -1.46 1.72 -12.21
N LEU A 365 -2.68 1.20 -12.04
CA LEU A 365 -3.47 1.31 -10.79
C LEU A 365 -2.73 0.78 -9.56
N ILE A 366 -1.98 -0.31 -9.71
CA ILE A 366 -1.18 -0.91 -8.63
C ILE A 366 0.04 -0.06 -8.23
N SER A 367 0.50 0.80 -9.13
CA SER A 367 1.72 1.61 -8.98
C SER A 367 1.47 3.10 -8.68
N ILE A 368 0.24 3.60 -8.85
CA ILE A 368 -0.03 5.04 -8.85
C ILE A 368 -0.04 5.69 -7.46
N SER A 369 -0.38 4.95 -6.39
CA SER A 369 -0.21 5.42 -5.01
C SER A 369 0.03 4.27 -4.03
N ARG A 370 0.23 4.60 -2.75
CA ARG A 370 0.39 3.65 -1.63
C ARG A 370 -0.90 3.49 -0.80
N LEU A 371 -2.05 3.87 -1.35
CA LEU A 371 -3.36 3.62 -0.75
C LEU A 371 -3.90 2.24 -1.18
N PRO A 372 -4.82 1.60 -0.43
CA PRO A 372 -5.46 0.37 -0.87
C PRO A 372 -6.13 0.53 -2.24
N LEU A 373 -6.13 -0.51 -3.06
CA LEU A 373 -6.90 -0.57 -4.31
C LEU A 373 -8.13 -1.45 -4.08
N ILE A 374 -9.31 -0.85 -4.12
CA ILE A 374 -10.60 -1.52 -4.03
C ILE A 374 -11.16 -1.66 -5.45
N LEU A 375 -11.31 -2.91 -5.88
CA LEU A 375 -11.92 -3.27 -7.15
C LEU A 375 -13.36 -3.71 -6.88
N ASP A 376 -14.32 -2.82 -7.10
CA ASP A 376 -15.75 -3.09 -6.88
C ASP A 376 -16.44 -3.56 -8.18
N GLU A 377 -17.51 -4.34 -8.04
CA GLU A 377 -18.33 -4.88 -9.13
C GLU A 377 -17.54 -5.61 -10.23
N GLN A 378 -16.54 -6.40 -9.85
CA GLN A 378 -15.75 -7.15 -10.82
C GLN A 378 -16.48 -8.39 -11.33
N LEU A 379 -16.37 -8.66 -12.63
CA LEU A 379 -17.01 -9.78 -13.33
C LEU A 379 -15.97 -10.86 -13.74
N HIS A 380 -16.38 -11.80 -14.60
CA HIS A 380 -15.58 -12.91 -15.16
C HIS A 380 -14.37 -12.49 -16.03
N GLY A 381 -13.87 -11.26 -15.91
CA GLY A 381 -12.64 -10.80 -16.58
C GLY A 381 -11.39 -10.93 -15.70
N LEU A 382 -11.55 -11.14 -14.40
CA LEU A 382 -10.47 -11.10 -13.41
C LEU A 382 -9.40 -12.18 -13.62
N GLU A 383 -9.75 -13.34 -14.19
CA GLU A 383 -8.78 -14.41 -14.48
C GLU A 383 -7.70 -13.97 -15.47
N ASN A 384 -7.98 -12.98 -16.33
CA ASN A 384 -7.00 -12.44 -17.26
C ASN A 384 -5.87 -11.70 -16.54
N PHE A 385 -6.09 -11.30 -15.28
CA PHE A 385 -5.17 -10.52 -14.47
C PHE A 385 -4.50 -11.34 -13.36
N ALA A 386 -4.67 -12.65 -13.35
CA ALA A 386 -4.27 -13.49 -12.23
C ALA A 386 -2.77 -13.47 -11.92
N GLN A 387 -1.92 -13.34 -12.92
CA GLN A 387 -0.48 -13.21 -12.70
C GLN A 387 -0.12 -11.93 -11.93
N ILE A 388 -0.77 -10.81 -12.28
CA ILE A 388 -0.56 -9.50 -11.65
C ILE A 388 -1.11 -9.52 -10.23
N LEU A 389 -2.35 -9.99 -10.04
CA LEU A 389 -2.95 -10.14 -8.72
C LEU A 389 -2.06 -11.02 -7.83
N HIS A 390 -1.66 -12.19 -8.31
CA HIS A 390 -0.78 -13.09 -7.56
C HIS A 390 0.54 -12.42 -7.16
N ALA A 391 1.21 -11.72 -8.08
CA ALA A 391 2.46 -11.01 -7.82
C ALA A 391 2.29 -9.81 -6.87
N SER A 392 1.12 -9.18 -6.85
CA SER A 392 0.84 -8.05 -5.97
C SER A 392 0.81 -8.44 -4.48
N ALA A 393 0.48 -9.67 -4.13
CA ALA A 393 0.35 -10.07 -2.73
C ALA A 393 1.69 -10.23 -1.96
N ILE A 394 2.86 -10.14 -2.62
CA ILE A 394 4.17 -10.26 -1.96
C ILE A 394 5.05 -9.04 -2.24
N GLY A 395 5.48 -8.39 -1.15
CA GLY A 395 6.53 -7.37 -1.16
C GLY A 395 6.29 -6.18 -2.10
N MET A 396 7.33 -5.39 -2.34
CA MET A 396 7.40 -4.39 -3.40
C MET A 396 8.17 -4.93 -4.60
N GLY A 397 7.70 -6.06 -5.15
CA GLY A 397 8.28 -6.68 -6.34
C GLY A 397 7.92 -5.93 -7.63
N VAL A 398 8.71 -6.15 -8.68
CA VAL A 398 8.34 -5.74 -10.05
C VAL A 398 7.24 -6.67 -10.56
N VAL A 399 6.03 -6.14 -10.71
CA VAL A 399 4.81 -6.83 -11.14
C VAL A 399 4.68 -6.87 -12.67
N GLY A 400 5.46 -6.07 -13.39
CA GLY A 400 5.52 -6.08 -14.84
C GLY A 400 6.55 -5.11 -15.38
N ILE A 401 6.83 -5.23 -16.68
CA ILE A 401 7.75 -4.36 -17.42
C ILE A 401 7.00 -3.82 -18.64
N HIS A 402 7.00 -2.50 -18.85
CA HIS A 402 6.51 -1.92 -20.11
C HIS A 402 7.60 -1.98 -21.19
N ALA A 403 7.23 -2.24 -22.44
CA ALA A 403 8.11 -2.04 -23.59
C ALA A 403 8.34 -0.52 -23.79
N SER A 404 9.59 -0.11 -24.03
CA SER A 404 9.93 1.29 -24.31
C SER A 404 9.16 1.80 -25.52
N ARG A 405 8.58 3.02 -25.46
CA ARG A 405 7.90 3.66 -26.62
C ARG A 405 8.82 3.84 -27.84
N TYR A 406 10.14 3.75 -27.67
CA TYR A 406 11.14 3.82 -28.73
C TYR A 406 12.15 2.70 -28.49
N GLY A 407 12.23 1.75 -29.43
CA GLY A 407 12.95 0.48 -29.28
C GLY A 407 14.40 0.65 -28.80
N LEU A 408 14.72 -0.02 -27.69
CA LEU A 408 15.96 0.00 -26.90
C LEU A 408 16.01 1.00 -25.72
N GLY A 409 14.87 1.38 -25.14
CA GLY A 409 14.83 2.05 -23.84
C GLY A 409 14.90 1.06 -22.66
N SER A 410 15.38 1.53 -21.50
CA SER A 410 15.39 0.75 -20.26
C SER A 410 13.96 0.27 -19.92
N PRO A 411 13.78 -1.00 -19.52
CA PRO A 411 12.49 -1.51 -19.08
C PRO A 411 11.95 -0.66 -17.92
N ILE A 412 10.68 -0.25 -17.97
CA ILE A 412 10.03 0.46 -16.85
C ILE A 412 9.38 -0.60 -15.93
N PRO A 413 9.95 -0.89 -14.74
CA PRO A 413 9.37 -1.82 -13.80
C PRO A 413 8.15 -1.22 -13.07
N PHE A 414 6.99 -1.86 -13.16
CA PHE A 414 5.85 -1.54 -12.31
C PHE A 414 6.04 -2.19 -10.94
N ARG A 415 6.15 -1.39 -9.88
CA ARG A 415 6.21 -1.90 -8.51
C ARG A 415 4.83 -1.95 -7.89
N ASN A 416 4.57 -2.97 -7.07
CA ASN A 416 3.34 -2.96 -6.26
C ASN A 416 3.51 -2.02 -5.06
N LEU A 417 2.68 -0.98 -5.03
CA LEU A 417 2.60 -0.05 -3.91
C LEU A 417 1.33 -0.24 -3.05
N ARG A 418 0.38 -1.09 -3.46
CA ARG A 418 -0.96 -1.19 -2.87
C ARG A 418 -1.31 -2.58 -2.34
N GLY A 419 -2.11 -2.60 -1.28
CA GLY A 419 -2.92 -3.77 -0.92
C GLY A 419 -4.19 -3.81 -1.78
N ILE A 420 -4.63 -5.00 -2.20
CA ILE A 420 -5.81 -5.16 -3.06
C ILE A 420 -6.98 -5.75 -2.26
N ILE A 421 -8.17 -5.19 -2.48
CA ILE A 421 -9.47 -5.72 -2.04
C ILE A 421 -10.36 -5.83 -3.28
N VAL A 422 -11.01 -6.98 -3.45
CA VAL A 422 -11.86 -7.27 -4.61
C VAL A 422 -13.27 -7.57 -4.10
N PHE A 423 -14.28 -6.93 -4.69
CA PHE A 423 -15.69 -7.28 -4.56
C PHE A 423 -16.20 -7.80 -5.90
N THR A 424 -16.70 -9.04 -5.89
CA THR A 424 -17.05 -9.74 -7.13
C THR A 424 -18.20 -10.73 -6.92
N ASN A 425 -18.78 -11.16 -8.03
CA ASN A 425 -19.75 -12.24 -8.06
C ASN A 425 -19.12 -13.60 -8.45
N VAL A 426 -17.81 -13.64 -8.67
CA VAL A 426 -17.06 -14.86 -9.04
C VAL A 426 -16.52 -15.54 -7.78
N THR A 427 -16.77 -16.86 -7.64
CA THR A 427 -16.19 -17.62 -6.53
C THR A 427 -14.68 -17.71 -6.67
N PHE A 428 -13.97 -17.68 -5.53
CA PHE A 428 -12.52 -17.88 -5.57
C PHE A 428 -12.15 -19.25 -6.16
N GLY A 429 -12.96 -20.28 -5.92
CA GLY A 429 -12.80 -21.61 -6.54
C GLY A 429 -12.88 -21.59 -8.06
N GLU A 430 -13.86 -20.89 -8.65
CA GLU A 430 -13.95 -20.72 -10.11
C GLU A 430 -12.76 -19.95 -10.67
N TYR A 431 -12.40 -18.83 -10.03
CA TYR A 431 -11.22 -18.06 -10.40
C TYR A 431 -9.97 -18.94 -10.38
N TYR A 432 -9.74 -19.65 -9.26
CA TYR A 432 -8.60 -20.54 -9.08
C TYR A 432 -8.53 -21.62 -10.17
N ASN A 433 -9.62 -22.32 -10.42
CA ASN A 433 -9.68 -23.38 -11.43
C ASN A 433 -9.35 -22.85 -12.85
N ARG A 434 -9.85 -21.67 -13.20
CA ARG A 434 -9.56 -21.03 -14.50
C ARG A 434 -8.09 -20.59 -14.62
N VAL A 435 -7.51 -20.08 -13.53
CA VAL A 435 -6.09 -19.70 -13.47
C VAL A 435 -5.18 -20.93 -13.57
N MET A 436 -5.54 -22.03 -12.91
CA MET A 436 -4.80 -23.28 -12.92
C MET A 436 -4.67 -23.89 -14.32
N VAL A 437 -5.71 -23.80 -15.13
CA VAL A 437 -5.67 -24.26 -16.54
C VAL A 437 -4.72 -23.41 -17.39
N ARG A 438 -4.55 -22.13 -17.06
CA ARG A 438 -3.74 -21.17 -17.83
C ARG A 438 -2.28 -21.07 -17.39
N VAL A 439 -1.97 -21.40 -16.13
CA VAL A 439 -0.62 -21.22 -15.55
C VAL A 439 -0.09 -22.58 -15.08
N VAL A 440 0.64 -23.27 -15.95
CA VAL A 440 1.33 -24.54 -15.63
C VAL A 440 2.37 -24.27 -14.53
N GLY A 441 2.06 -24.69 -13.29
CA GLY A 441 2.94 -24.55 -12.11
C GLY A 441 2.36 -23.75 -10.93
N ALA A 442 1.12 -23.23 -11.02
CA ALA A 442 0.53 -22.31 -10.04
C ALA A 442 -0.14 -22.92 -8.79
N ASP A 443 -0.16 -24.26 -8.64
CA ASP A 443 -1.15 -25.00 -7.83
C ASP A 443 -1.11 -24.82 -6.31
N ARG A 444 -0.17 -24.05 -5.76
CA ARG A 444 -0.02 -23.90 -4.29
C ARG A 444 0.28 -22.50 -3.83
N ALA A 445 0.93 -21.69 -4.66
CA ALA A 445 1.29 -20.34 -4.28
C ALA A 445 0.07 -19.41 -4.32
N VAL A 446 -0.88 -19.61 -5.24
CA VAL A 446 -2.01 -18.70 -5.44
C VAL A 446 -2.95 -18.69 -4.24
N LYS A 447 -3.45 -19.84 -3.78
CA LYS A 447 -4.38 -19.92 -2.62
C LYS A 447 -3.85 -19.23 -1.36
N ARG A 448 -2.55 -19.39 -1.09
CA ARG A 448 -1.86 -18.83 0.08
C ARG A 448 -1.77 -17.30 0.11
N ARG A 449 -2.24 -16.61 -0.92
CA ARG A 449 -2.15 -15.15 -1.05
C ARG A 449 -3.52 -14.46 -1.05
N PHE A 450 -4.60 -15.22 -0.90
CA PHE A 450 -5.97 -14.70 -0.90
C PHE A 450 -6.68 -15.06 0.40
N ILE A 451 -7.52 -14.15 0.89
CA ILE A 451 -8.53 -14.41 1.91
C ILE A 451 -9.89 -14.36 1.20
N ASP A 452 -10.62 -15.47 1.23
CA ASP A 452 -11.94 -15.59 0.59
C ASP A 452 -13.00 -15.33 1.66
N LEU A 453 -13.74 -14.23 1.49
CA LEU A 453 -14.86 -13.85 2.34
C LEU A 453 -16.14 -14.11 1.54
N VAL A 454 -16.87 -15.16 1.92
CA VAL A 454 -18.07 -15.63 1.22
C VAL A 454 -19.31 -15.09 1.93
N TRP A 455 -19.93 -14.08 1.33
CA TRP A 455 -21.10 -13.44 1.88
C TRP A 455 -22.34 -14.34 1.72
N ALA A 456 -23.11 -14.46 2.80
CA ALA A 456 -24.42 -15.09 2.83
C ALA A 456 -25.41 -14.35 1.94
N ARG A 457 -26.35 -15.07 1.32
CA ARG A 457 -27.37 -14.50 0.43
C ARG A 457 -28.49 -13.85 1.24
N GLU A 458 -28.20 -12.69 1.79
CA GLU A 458 -29.15 -11.86 2.53
C GLU A 458 -29.34 -10.52 1.83
N LEU A 459 -30.59 -10.06 1.75
CA LEU A 459 -30.90 -8.77 1.16
C LEU A 459 -30.49 -7.67 2.13
N PHE A 460 -29.65 -6.74 1.68
CA PHE A 460 -29.28 -5.58 2.46
C PHE A 460 -30.49 -4.64 2.63
N PRO A 461 -30.86 -4.26 3.86
CA PRO A 461 -32.05 -3.44 4.11
C PRO A 461 -31.84 -1.99 3.63
N GLU A 462 -32.80 -1.46 2.87
CA GLU A 462 -32.72 -0.08 2.35
C GLU A 462 -32.72 0.98 3.46
N GLU A 463 -33.42 0.74 4.57
CA GLU A 463 -33.43 1.60 5.78
C GLU A 463 -32.04 1.83 6.39
N ALA A 464 -31.06 0.95 6.11
CA ALA A 464 -29.69 1.14 6.57
C ALA A 464 -29.03 2.36 5.93
N LYS A 465 -29.44 2.74 4.71
CA LYS A 465 -28.95 3.94 4.00
C LYS A 465 -29.50 5.24 4.59
N GLU A 466 -30.61 5.17 5.32
CA GLU A 466 -31.19 6.32 6.03
C GLU A 466 -30.46 6.58 7.36
N HIS A 467 -29.80 5.55 7.90
CA HIS A 467 -29.12 5.59 9.20
C HIS A 467 -27.60 5.40 9.06
N LEU A 468 -26.98 6.00 8.04
CA LEU A 468 -25.54 5.88 7.82
C LEU A 468 -24.74 6.48 8.99
N PRO A 469 -23.67 5.80 9.46
CA PRO A 469 -22.79 6.35 10.51
C PRO A 469 -21.97 7.53 9.99
N ASP A 470 -21.52 8.41 10.88
CA ASP A 470 -20.62 9.52 10.52
C ASP A 470 -19.18 9.00 10.42
N VAL A 471 -18.84 8.49 9.24
CA VAL A 471 -17.53 7.88 8.99
C VAL A 471 -16.44 8.94 8.86
N LYS A 472 -15.45 8.88 9.74
CA LYS A 472 -14.26 9.73 9.72
C LYS A 472 -13.07 9.00 9.12
N PRO A 473 -12.17 9.72 8.42
CA PRO A 473 -10.94 9.12 7.91
C PRO A 473 -10.01 8.60 9.00
N VAL A 474 -9.25 7.54 8.70
CA VAL A 474 -8.42 6.84 9.70
C VAL A 474 -6.92 7.11 9.59
N TYR A 475 -6.45 7.93 8.65
CA TYR A 475 -5.01 8.14 8.44
C TYR A 475 -4.29 8.68 9.67
N GLY A 476 -4.86 9.70 10.33
CA GLY A 476 -4.26 10.27 11.54
C GLY A 476 -4.21 9.26 12.69
N LEU A 477 -5.30 8.52 12.90
CA LEU A 477 -5.38 7.45 13.89
C LEU A 477 -4.31 6.38 13.64
N VAL A 478 -4.25 5.82 12.42
CA VAL A 478 -3.28 4.78 12.05
C VAL A 478 -1.84 5.28 12.17
N LEU A 479 -1.56 6.51 11.73
CA LEU A 479 -0.22 7.11 11.81
C LEU A 479 0.24 7.23 13.27
N ASP A 480 -0.62 7.72 14.16
CA ASP A 480 -0.30 7.87 15.58
C ASP A 480 -0.07 6.50 16.25
N LEU A 481 -0.89 5.50 15.92
CA LEU A 481 -0.70 4.13 16.42
C LEU A 481 0.64 3.55 15.93
N VAL A 482 0.96 3.65 14.64
CA VAL A 482 2.24 3.12 14.10
C VAL A 482 3.45 3.79 14.76
N ARG A 483 3.38 5.10 15.02
CA ARG A 483 4.45 5.84 15.70
C ARG A 483 4.62 5.41 17.16
N LYS A 484 3.52 5.20 17.88
CA LYS A 484 3.54 4.80 19.30
C LYS A 484 3.86 3.31 19.48
N TYR A 485 3.49 2.49 18.50
CA TYR A 485 3.57 1.03 18.52
C TYR A 485 4.36 0.49 17.31
N PRO A 486 5.69 0.70 17.25
CA PRO A 486 6.51 0.33 16.10
C PRO A 486 6.58 -1.18 15.82
N GLN A 487 6.13 -2.03 16.75
CA GLN A 487 6.00 -3.47 16.53
C GLN A 487 5.00 -3.82 15.42
N ILE A 488 4.06 -2.92 15.08
CA ILE A 488 3.17 -3.06 13.93
C ILE A 488 3.97 -3.20 12.63
N LEU A 489 5.16 -2.58 12.55
CA LEU A 489 5.99 -2.62 11.35
C LEU A 489 6.81 -3.92 11.19
N ARG A 490 6.74 -4.83 12.18
CA ARG A 490 7.55 -6.07 12.23
C ARG A 490 6.73 -7.34 11.98
N THR A 491 5.51 -7.19 11.48
CA THR A 491 4.60 -8.30 11.20
C THR A 491 4.99 -9.04 9.91
N GLU A 492 4.52 -10.28 9.77
CA GLU A 492 4.82 -11.14 8.63
C GLU A 492 3.69 -11.15 7.59
N ASN A 493 2.46 -10.82 8.00
CA ASN A 493 1.29 -10.83 7.12
C ASN A 493 0.20 -9.82 7.51
N LEU A 494 -0.79 -9.66 6.63
CA LEU A 494 -1.89 -8.70 6.81
C LEU A 494 -2.78 -8.98 8.04
N ILE A 495 -3.06 -10.25 8.34
CA ILE A 495 -3.89 -10.61 9.50
C ILE A 495 -3.17 -10.19 10.78
N GLU A 496 -1.88 -10.50 10.89
CA GLU A 496 -1.06 -10.07 12.03
C GLU A 496 -0.97 -8.55 12.13
N THR A 497 -0.89 -7.84 11.00
CA THR A 497 -0.88 -6.36 10.99
C THR A 497 -2.19 -5.78 11.52
N ALA A 498 -3.32 -6.32 11.08
CA ALA A 498 -4.64 -5.94 11.60
C ALA A 498 -4.76 -6.23 13.10
N ASP A 499 -4.32 -7.40 13.53
CA ASP A 499 -4.31 -7.83 14.92
C ASP A 499 -3.45 -6.90 15.81
N ARG A 500 -2.24 -6.54 15.37
CA ARG A 500 -1.38 -5.58 16.08
C ARG A 500 -1.95 -4.17 16.15
N LEU A 501 -2.66 -3.73 15.11
CA LEU A 501 -3.37 -2.45 15.12
C LEU A 501 -4.51 -2.45 16.15
N LEU A 502 -5.27 -3.54 16.24
CA LEU A 502 -6.34 -3.68 17.24
C LEU A 502 -5.80 -3.71 18.67
N PHE A 503 -4.70 -4.42 18.92
CA PHE A 503 -4.03 -4.38 20.22
C PHE A 503 -3.61 -2.95 20.61
N ALA A 504 -3.09 -2.18 19.64
CA ALA A 504 -2.74 -0.79 19.87
C ALA A 504 -3.98 0.08 20.14
N LEU A 505 -5.08 -0.13 19.41
CA LEU A 505 -6.35 0.55 19.63
C LEU A 505 -6.92 0.25 21.02
N GLN A 506 -6.94 -1.02 21.44
CA GLN A 506 -7.39 -1.44 22.77
C GLN A 506 -6.58 -0.75 23.89
N ALA A 507 -5.26 -0.65 23.72
CA ALA A 507 -4.39 -0.01 24.69
C ALA A 507 -4.60 1.51 24.80
N GLU A 508 -4.86 2.19 23.67
CA GLU A 508 -5.08 3.65 23.65
C GLU A 508 -6.50 4.06 24.01
N TYR A 509 -7.49 3.23 23.66
CA TYR A 509 -8.90 3.57 23.75
C TYR A 509 -9.66 2.47 24.49
N PRO A 510 -9.78 2.54 25.83
CA PRO A 510 -10.47 1.53 26.63
C PRO A 510 -11.91 1.26 26.19
N VAL A 511 -12.61 2.28 25.67
CA VAL A 511 -13.97 2.16 25.12
C VAL A 511 -14.07 1.24 23.89
N PHE A 512 -12.96 0.97 23.21
CA PHE A 512 -12.89 0.11 22.04
C PHE A 512 -12.58 -1.36 22.39
N THR A 513 -12.37 -1.68 23.68
CA THR A 513 -11.88 -2.98 24.13
C THR A 513 -12.77 -4.15 23.69
N ASP A 514 -14.08 -4.06 23.93
CA ASP A 514 -15.01 -5.15 23.62
C ASP A 514 -15.03 -5.45 22.11
N ILE A 515 -15.00 -4.39 21.28
CA ILE A 515 -14.94 -4.51 19.83
C ILE A 515 -13.60 -5.11 19.40
N ALA A 516 -12.49 -4.67 19.99
CA ALA A 516 -11.16 -5.19 19.70
C ALA A 516 -11.08 -6.70 20.02
N GLU A 517 -11.51 -7.13 21.21
CA GLU A 517 -11.52 -8.54 21.62
C GLU A 517 -12.36 -9.42 20.70
N GLU A 518 -13.56 -8.96 20.34
CA GLU A 518 -14.41 -9.66 19.36
C GLU A 518 -13.72 -9.76 18.00
N THR A 519 -13.06 -8.68 17.56
CA THR A 519 -12.36 -8.65 16.27
C THR A 519 -11.11 -9.54 16.28
N HIS A 520 -10.39 -9.62 17.39
CA HIS A 520 -9.25 -10.53 17.57
C HIS A 520 -9.68 -11.99 17.34
N GLU A 521 -10.83 -12.40 17.88
CA GLU A 521 -11.35 -13.76 17.66
C GLU A 521 -11.76 -14.00 16.19
N LEU A 522 -12.31 -12.99 15.50
CA LEU A 522 -12.59 -13.10 14.06
C LEU A 522 -11.29 -13.27 13.24
N LEU A 523 -10.25 -12.48 13.52
CA LEU A 523 -8.97 -12.57 12.83
C LEU A 523 -8.25 -13.89 13.12
N LYS A 524 -8.33 -14.39 14.35
CA LYS A 524 -7.79 -15.70 14.74
C LYS A 524 -8.51 -16.83 14.02
N GLY A 525 -9.83 -16.75 13.87
CA GLY A 525 -10.62 -17.67 13.04
C GLY A 525 -10.14 -17.69 11.60
N LEU A 526 -9.98 -16.52 10.98
CA LEU A 526 -9.43 -16.39 9.61
C LEU A 526 -8.02 -16.95 9.48
N LEU A 527 -7.15 -16.70 10.47
CA LEU A 527 -5.79 -17.22 10.46
C LEU A 527 -5.80 -18.75 10.53
N GLN A 528 -6.64 -19.33 11.39
CA GLN A 528 -6.77 -20.78 11.53
C GLN A 528 -7.31 -21.42 10.24
N GLU A 529 -8.35 -20.85 9.63
CA GLU A 529 -8.86 -21.28 8.32
C GLU A 529 -7.76 -21.26 7.26
N LYS A 530 -6.90 -20.23 7.27
CA LYS A 530 -5.77 -20.16 6.34
C LYS A 530 -4.68 -21.17 6.63
N ILE A 531 -4.38 -21.45 7.90
CA ILE A 531 -3.44 -22.51 8.28
C ILE A 531 -3.97 -23.88 7.80
N ASP A 532 -5.27 -24.13 8.00
CA ASP A 532 -5.92 -25.37 7.57
C ASP A 532 -5.95 -25.49 6.04
N GLU A 533 -6.28 -24.43 5.31
CA GLU A 533 -6.21 -24.40 3.84
C GLU A 533 -4.78 -24.63 3.31
N VAL A 534 -3.78 -24.02 3.95
CA VAL A 534 -2.37 -24.23 3.61
C VAL A 534 -1.97 -25.68 3.87
N ARG A 535 -2.39 -26.27 5.00
CA ARG A 535 -2.12 -27.67 5.35
C ARG A 535 -2.75 -28.62 4.33
N ASP A 536 -4.01 -28.40 4.00
CA ASP A 536 -4.77 -29.24 3.07
C ASP A 536 -4.23 -29.14 1.63
N SER A 537 -3.59 -28.02 1.28
CA SER A 537 -2.93 -27.82 -0.02
C SER A 537 -1.50 -28.41 -0.13
N GLN A 538 -0.89 -28.86 0.98
CA GLN A 538 0.41 -29.56 0.93
C GLN A 538 0.28 -30.96 0.31
N PRO A 539 1.36 -31.55 -0.27
CA PRO A 539 1.33 -32.92 -0.80
C PRO A 539 0.65 -33.91 0.17
N GLU A 540 0.98 -33.81 1.44
CA GLU A 540 0.47 -34.60 2.54
C GLU A 540 -1.04 -34.41 2.74
N GLY A 541 -1.52 -33.16 2.79
CA GLY A 541 -2.95 -32.84 2.92
C GLY A 541 -3.77 -33.34 1.75
N VAL A 542 -3.28 -33.16 0.51
CA VAL A 542 -3.93 -33.67 -0.71
C VAL A 542 -4.09 -35.19 -0.65
N VAL A 543 -3.07 -35.91 -0.17
CA VAL A 543 -3.12 -37.37 -0.01
C VAL A 543 -4.16 -37.78 1.02
N VAL A 544 -4.26 -37.08 2.14
CA VAL A 544 -5.28 -37.34 3.17
C VAL A 544 -6.69 -37.08 2.62
N THR A 545 -6.91 -35.96 1.92
CA THR A 545 -8.21 -35.65 1.30
C THR A 545 -8.61 -36.69 0.25
N LYS A 546 -7.67 -37.09 -0.63
CA LYS A 546 -7.92 -38.11 -1.66
C LYS A 546 -8.13 -39.50 -1.05
N ALA A 547 -7.42 -39.84 0.02
CA ALA A 547 -7.67 -41.05 0.79
C ALA A 547 -9.06 -41.04 1.45
N ALA A 548 -9.53 -39.89 1.93
CA ALA A 548 -10.88 -39.75 2.46
C ALA A 548 -11.94 -39.97 1.35
N GLU A 549 -11.77 -39.35 0.17
CA GLU A 549 -12.64 -39.58 -1.00
C GLU A 549 -12.68 -41.06 -1.39
N TYR A 550 -11.52 -41.73 -1.40
CA TYR A 550 -11.41 -43.16 -1.65
C TYR A 550 -12.15 -44.00 -0.59
N ALA A 551 -11.97 -43.67 0.69
CA ALA A 551 -12.61 -44.38 1.81
C ALA A 551 -14.14 -44.27 1.81
N ARG A 552 -14.71 -43.19 1.24
CA ARG A 552 -16.18 -43.03 1.11
C ARG A 552 -16.82 -44.17 0.31
N ARG A 553 -16.07 -44.82 -0.60
CA ARG A 553 -16.55 -45.95 -1.39
C ARG A 553 -16.91 -47.17 -0.54
N TYR A 554 -16.26 -47.33 0.62
CA TYR A 554 -16.40 -48.49 1.50
C TYR A 554 -17.22 -48.20 2.75
N PHE A 555 -17.06 -46.99 3.32
CA PHE A 555 -17.61 -46.64 4.63
C PHE A 555 -18.68 -45.53 4.59
N GLY A 556 -19.03 -45.03 3.40
CA GLY A 556 -20.04 -43.97 3.24
C GLY A 556 -19.55 -42.58 3.69
N THR A 557 -20.48 -41.72 4.11
CA THR A 557 -20.19 -40.30 4.41
C THR A 557 -19.60 -40.05 5.81
N GLN A 558 -19.85 -40.92 6.78
CA GLN A 558 -19.32 -40.80 8.14
C GLN A 558 -17.93 -41.43 8.26
N LEU A 559 -16.90 -40.63 7.95
CA LEU A 559 -15.51 -41.04 7.98
C LEU A 559 -14.80 -40.54 9.25
N THR A 560 -14.13 -41.47 9.94
CA THR A 560 -13.09 -41.18 10.93
C THR A 560 -11.73 -41.43 10.30
N ASN A 561 -10.65 -40.87 10.88
CA ASN A 561 -9.29 -41.15 10.41
C ASN A 561 -8.95 -42.65 10.46
N TYR A 562 -9.57 -43.40 11.38
CA TYR A 562 -9.43 -44.86 11.49
C TYR A 562 -10.03 -45.58 10.29
N LYS A 563 -11.25 -45.19 9.86
CA LYS A 563 -11.89 -45.73 8.65
C LYS A 563 -11.12 -45.39 7.38
N ILE A 564 -10.54 -44.19 7.31
CA ILE A 564 -9.71 -43.77 6.16
C ILE A 564 -8.44 -44.64 6.09
N LEU A 565 -7.73 -44.80 7.21
CA LEU A 565 -6.57 -45.68 7.29
C LEU A 565 -6.91 -47.13 6.97
N ARG A 566 -8.03 -47.64 7.51
CA ARG A 566 -8.49 -49.00 7.27
C ARG A 566 -8.76 -49.23 5.78
N ALA A 567 -9.53 -48.35 5.13
CA ALA A 567 -9.79 -48.44 3.69
C ALA A 567 -8.48 -48.51 2.89
N LEU A 568 -7.53 -47.62 3.23
CA LEU A 568 -6.25 -47.53 2.55
C LEU A 568 -5.39 -48.80 2.72
N LEU A 569 -5.33 -49.37 3.92
CA LEU A 569 -4.49 -50.53 4.24
C LEU A 569 -5.15 -51.86 3.80
N GLU A 570 -6.47 -51.96 3.88
CA GLU A 570 -7.24 -53.19 3.57
C GLU A 570 -7.51 -53.31 2.06
N HIS A 571 -7.93 -52.22 1.40
CA HIS A 571 -8.34 -52.25 -0.02
C HIS A 571 -7.28 -51.66 -0.96
N GLY A 572 -6.43 -50.75 -0.47
CA GLY A 572 -5.38 -50.12 -1.28
C GLY A 572 -4.40 -51.10 -1.96
N PRO A 573 -4.04 -52.25 -1.34
CA PRO A 573 -3.28 -53.32 -2.02
C PRO A 573 -3.98 -53.92 -3.23
N HIS A 574 -5.28 -54.15 -3.14
CA HIS A 574 -6.08 -54.74 -4.23
C HIS A 574 -6.26 -53.76 -5.39
N ASP A 575 -6.45 -52.47 -5.10
CA ASP A 575 -6.65 -51.43 -6.11
C ASP A 575 -5.35 -50.88 -6.72
N GLU A 576 -4.22 -51.52 -6.39
CA GLU A 576 -2.87 -51.11 -6.78
C GLU A 576 -2.51 -49.66 -6.37
N LEU A 577 -3.05 -49.16 -5.26
CA LEU A 577 -2.78 -47.81 -4.73
C LEU A 577 -1.67 -47.81 -3.68
N LEU A 578 -1.60 -48.90 -2.93
CA LEU A 578 -0.71 -49.12 -1.80
C LEU A 578 -0.02 -50.48 -1.91
N ARG A 579 1.23 -50.61 -1.51
CA ARG A 579 1.88 -51.93 -1.37
C ARG A 579 2.79 -51.97 -0.16
N PHE A 580 2.67 -53.02 0.65
CA PHE A 580 3.62 -53.30 1.73
C PHE A 580 4.96 -53.79 1.15
N ALA A 581 6.06 -53.34 1.74
CA ALA A 581 7.40 -53.56 1.22
C ALA A 581 8.42 -53.76 2.34
N ARG A 582 9.40 -54.63 2.07
CA ARG A 582 10.56 -54.86 2.93
C ARG A 582 11.71 -53.88 2.60
N PRO A 583 12.53 -53.51 3.59
CA PRO A 583 13.81 -52.85 3.38
C PRO A 583 14.74 -53.65 2.45
N ARG A 584 15.66 -52.96 1.75
CA ARG A 584 16.55 -53.58 0.75
C ARG A 584 17.58 -54.58 1.31
N SER A 585 17.84 -54.60 2.62
CA SER A 585 18.85 -55.45 3.27
C SER A 585 18.30 -56.17 4.50
N ASN A 586 18.56 -57.48 4.62
CA ASN A 586 18.13 -58.31 5.76
C ASN A 586 18.64 -57.82 7.12
N ALA A 587 19.81 -57.15 7.17
CA ALA A 587 20.32 -56.54 8.40
C ALA A 587 19.55 -55.26 8.79
N MET A 588 19.04 -54.51 7.81
CA MET A 588 18.15 -53.35 8.04
C MET A 588 16.74 -53.79 8.45
N VAL A 589 16.28 -54.97 8.04
CA VAL A 589 14.94 -55.47 8.37
C VAL A 589 14.76 -55.60 9.89
N ARG A 590 15.67 -56.29 10.60
CA ARG A 590 15.50 -56.49 12.05
C ARG A 590 15.53 -55.17 12.83
N GLY A 591 16.45 -54.27 12.51
CA GLY A 591 16.55 -52.97 13.17
C GLY A 591 15.34 -52.07 12.90
N GLU A 592 14.85 -52.00 11.65
CA GLU A 592 13.64 -51.22 11.34
C GLU A 592 12.37 -51.85 11.94
N VAL A 593 12.26 -53.18 12.03
CA VAL A 593 11.11 -53.85 12.65
C VAL A 593 11.01 -53.46 14.13
N ASP A 594 12.12 -53.53 14.87
CA ASP A 594 12.14 -53.17 16.29
C ASP A 594 11.78 -51.68 16.50
N GLU A 595 12.30 -50.79 15.65
CA GLU A 595 11.97 -49.36 15.69
C GLU A 595 10.49 -49.08 15.39
N VAL A 596 9.93 -49.72 14.37
CA VAL A 596 8.53 -49.55 13.98
C VAL A 596 7.61 -50.11 15.06
N LEU A 597 7.89 -51.30 15.61
CA LEU A 597 7.13 -51.87 16.72
C LEU A 597 7.17 -50.97 17.97
N LYS A 598 8.34 -50.40 18.28
CA LYS A 598 8.48 -49.42 19.37
C LYS A 598 7.65 -48.16 19.10
N ALA A 599 7.65 -47.65 17.87
CA ALA A 599 6.85 -46.50 17.48
C ALA A 599 5.33 -46.79 17.55
N LEU A 600 4.90 -47.98 17.11
CA LEU A 600 3.50 -48.43 17.20
C LEU A 600 3.04 -48.51 18.67
N ASN A 601 3.86 -49.10 19.54
CA ASN A 601 3.60 -49.08 20.98
C ASN A 601 3.52 -47.64 21.53
N GLY A 602 4.40 -46.75 21.11
CA GLY A 602 4.34 -45.33 21.50
C GLY A 602 3.06 -44.62 21.05
N ILE A 603 2.56 -44.91 19.85
CA ILE A 603 1.29 -44.36 19.34
C ILE A 603 0.12 -44.90 20.18
N ALA A 604 0.07 -46.21 20.44
CA ALA A 604 -0.98 -46.84 21.25
C ALA A 604 -1.01 -46.27 22.68
N ILE A 605 0.15 -46.14 23.33
CA ILE A 605 0.26 -45.58 24.68
C ILE A 605 -0.19 -44.12 24.70
N ARG A 606 0.20 -43.32 23.69
CA ARG A 606 -0.15 -41.90 23.66
C ARG A 606 -1.64 -41.66 23.43
N LEU A 607 -2.29 -42.49 22.62
CA LEU A 607 -3.71 -42.34 22.32
C LEU A 607 -4.63 -42.98 23.37
N PHE A 608 -4.21 -44.09 23.99
CA PHE A 608 -5.09 -44.92 24.83
C PHE A 608 -4.49 -45.36 26.17
N GLY A 609 -3.23 -45.01 26.46
CA GLY A 609 -2.55 -45.41 27.71
C GLY A 609 -2.20 -46.90 27.79
N VAL A 610 -2.33 -47.66 26.71
CA VAL A 610 -2.06 -49.11 26.64
C VAL A 610 -1.07 -49.43 25.53
N ASP A 611 -0.34 -50.55 25.64
CA ASP A 611 0.53 -51.02 24.57
C ASP A 611 -0.25 -51.55 23.36
N ALA A 612 0.41 -51.71 22.21
CA ALA A 612 -0.24 -52.05 20.96
C ALA A 612 -0.87 -53.47 20.95
N ASN A 613 -0.34 -54.43 21.73
CA ASN A 613 -0.92 -55.76 21.82
C ASN A 613 -2.16 -55.76 22.71
N SER A 614 -2.12 -55.01 23.81
CA SER A 614 -3.26 -54.80 24.72
C SER A 614 -4.40 -54.04 24.02
N LEU A 615 -4.08 -53.09 23.14
CA LEU A 615 -5.05 -52.34 22.33
C LEU A 615 -5.95 -53.25 21.48
N LEU A 616 -5.41 -54.35 20.94
CA LEU A 616 -6.17 -55.30 20.12
C LEU A 616 -7.25 -56.05 20.94
N GLN A 617 -7.04 -56.19 22.25
CA GLN A 617 -7.95 -56.92 23.16
C GLN A 617 -8.90 -55.99 23.92
N ASP A 618 -8.65 -54.68 23.95
CA ASP A 618 -9.43 -53.72 24.72
C ASP A 618 -10.80 -53.41 24.09
N GLY A 619 -11.89 -53.87 24.70
CA GLY A 619 -13.26 -53.64 24.24
C GLY A 619 -13.70 -52.16 24.10
N LYS A 620 -12.93 -51.20 24.64
CA LYS A 620 -13.24 -49.76 24.57
C LYS A 620 -12.63 -49.06 23.33
N VAL A 621 -11.73 -49.71 22.61
CA VAL A 621 -11.06 -49.15 21.43
C VAL A 621 -11.92 -49.38 20.18
N ASP A 622 -11.99 -48.35 19.33
CA ASP A 622 -12.73 -48.37 18.07
C ASP A 622 -12.34 -49.58 17.20
N PRO A 623 -13.30 -50.37 16.70
CA PRO A 623 -13.02 -51.59 15.95
C PRO A 623 -12.26 -51.33 14.64
N ASP A 624 -12.45 -50.18 13.99
CA ASP A 624 -11.72 -49.83 12.77
C ASP A 624 -10.24 -49.56 13.08
N LEU A 625 -9.94 -48.95 14.24
CA LEU A 625 -8.57 -48.72 14.67
C LEU A 625 -7.85 -50.02 15.07
N LYS A 626 -8.55 -50.94 15.73
CA LYS A 626 -8.00 -52.28 16.02
C LYS A 626 -7.62 -53.01 14.74
N GLU A 627 -8.46 -52.92 13.72
CA GLU A 627 -8.20 -53.55 12.44
C GLU A 627 -7.00 -52.92 11.73
N VAL A 628 -6.87 -51.60 11.77
CA VAL A 628 -5.67 -50.89 11.28
C VAL A 628 -4.40 -51.41 11.98
N PHE A 629 -4.41 -51.48 13.31
CA PHE A 629 -3.26 -51.99 14.07
C PHE A 629 -3.00 -53.47 13.78
N ARG A 630 -4.04 -54.29 13.61
CA ARG A 630 -3.92 -55.72 13.27
C ARG A 630 -3.23 -55.92 11.92
N ILE A 631 -3.68 -55.20 10.88
CA ILE A 631 -3.09 -55.26 9.53
C ILE A 631 -1.62 -54.84 9.61
N VAL A 632 -1.34 -53.69 10.24
CA VAL A 632 0.03 -53.16 10.34
C VAL A 632 0.94 -54.11 11.12
N MET A 633 0.51 -54.61 12.28
CA MET A 633 1.31 -55.52 13.11
C MET A 633 1.67 -56.80 12.35
N ASN A 634 0.71 -57.41 11.63
CA ASN A 634 0.96 -58.60 10.82
C ASN A 634 2.03 -58.36 9.75
N HIS A 635 1.91 -57.26 9.00
CA HIS A 635 2.90 -56.91 7.97
C HIS A 635 4.28 -56.58 8.57
N VAL A 636 4.32 -55.87 9.70
CA VAL A 636 5.58 -55.54 10.38
C VAL A 636 6.26 -56.80 10.94
N THR A 637 5.51 -57.76 11.49
CA THR A 637 6.07 -59.06 11.91
C THR A 637 6.63 -59.86 10.74
N ASP A 638 6.05 -59.70 9.54
CA ASP A 638 6.56 -60.29 8.29
C ASP A 638 7.73 -59.50 7.68
N GLY A 639 8.24 -58.48 8.38
CA GLY A 639 9.38 -57.66 7.95
C GLY A 639 9.04 -56.56 6.96
N GLU A 640 7.75 -56.32 6.67
CA GLU A 640 7.27 -55.27 5.77
C GLU A 640 7.03 -53.96 6.53
N THR A 641 8.13 -53.26 6.83
CA THR A 641 8.12 -52.02 7.64
C THR A 641 7.73 -50.76 6.87
N ARG A 642 7.50 -50.88 5.55
CA ARG A 642 7.24 -49.75 4.65
C ARG A 642 6.00 -49.97 3.80
N VAL A 643 5.38 -48.86 3.45
CA VAL A 643 4.27 -48.72 2.52
C VAL A 643 4.74 -47.94 1.31
N HIS A 644 4.65 -48.55 0.13
CA HIS A 644 4.83 -47.87 -1.14
C HIS A 644 3.48 -47.30 -1.60
N LEU A 645 3.32 -45.98 -1.53
CA LEU A 645 2.16 -45.31 -2.14
C LEU A 645 2.45 -45.00 -3.61
N ARG A 646 1.60 -45.46 -4.51
CA ARG A 646 1.77 -45.27 -5.96
C ARG A 646 1.62 -43.80 -6.33
N ALA A 647 2.64 -43.21 -6.96
CA ALA A 647 2.55 -41.86 -7.49
C ALA A 647 1.75 -41.84 -8.81
N LYS A 648 1.13 -40.69 -9.15
CA LYS A 648 0.14 -40.56 -10.24
C LYS A 648 -1.03 -41.56 -10.09
N SER A 649 -1.48 -41.76 -8.86
CA SER A 649 -2.65 -42.57 -8.53
C SER A 649 -3.81 -41.67 -8.09
N GLU A 650 -4.97 -42.28 -7.83
CA GLU A 650 -6.13 -41.57 -7.29
C GLU A 650 -5.81 -40.90 -5.93
N ILE A 651 -5.00 -41.56 -5.10
CA ILE A 651 -4.64 -41.08 -3.76
C ILE A 651 -3.46 -40.12 -3.81
N VAL A 652 -2.48 -40.36 -4.70
CA VAL A 652 -1.30 -39.51 -4.86
C VAL A 652 -1.22 -39.02 -6.31
N PRO A 653 -1.86 -37.89 -6.66
CA PRO A 653 -1.97 -37.44 -8.05
C PRO A 653 -0.68 -36.88 -8.66
N PHE A 654 0.41 -36.78 -7.87
CA PHE A 654 1.69 -36.18 -8.25
C PHE A 654 2.86 -37.16 -8.12
N ALA A 655 4.00 -36.84 -8.76
CA ALA A 655 5.22 -37.66 -8.77
C ALA A 655 6.52 -36.85 -8.56
N SER A 656 6.42 -35.65 -7.99
CA SER A 656 7.55 -34.78 -7.68
C SER A 656 7.55 -34.37 -6.21
N GLY A 657 8.75 -34.15 -5.65
CA GLY A 657 8.93 -33.74 -4.26
C GLY A 657 9.13 -34.91 -3.28
N SER A 658 8.92 -34.61 -2.00
CA SER A 658 8.86 -35.59 -0.92
C SER A 658 7.46 -35.64 -0.33
N LEU A 659 7.06 -36.81 0.18
CA LEU A 659 5.82 -37.03 0.92
C LEU A 659 6.20 -37.58 2.30
N TRP A 660 5.84 -36.86 3.37
CA TRP A 660 6.23 -37.16 4.75
C TRP A 660 7.74 -37.42 4.92
N GLY A 661 8.56 -36.61 4.25
CA GLY A 661 10.03 -36.73 4.29
C GLY A 661 10.64 -37.79 3.34
N PHE A 662 9.82 -38.59 2.65
CA PHE A 662 10.29 -39.61 1.72
C PHE A 662 10.23 -39.10 0.27
N LYS A 663 11.36 -39.14 -0.45
CA LYS A 663 11.41 -38.81 -1.88
C LYS A 663 10.89 -39.97 -2.73
N VAL A 664 10.41 -39.66 -3.94
CA VAL A 664 10.07 -40.68 -4.95
C VAL A 664 11.29 -41.56 -5.21
N GLY A 665 11.15 -42.87 -4.96
CA GLY A 665 12.28 -43.80 -5.07
C GLY A 665 11.92 -45.28 -4.96
N GLY A 666 10.65 -45.62 -4.70
CA GLY A 666 10.15 -47.00 -4.70
C GLY A 666 9.81 -47.46 -6.11
N TYR A 667 10.21 -48.69 -6.46
CA TYR A 667 9.76 -49.34 -7.70
C TYR A 667 8.49 -50.15 -7.43
N TRP A 668 7.37 -49.71 -8.00
CA TRP A 668 6.23 -50.59 -8.27
C TRP A 668 6.62 -51.58 -9.39
N PRO A 669 6.08 -52.82 -9.44
CA PRO A 669 6.24 -53.69 -10.61
C PRO A 669 5.91 -52.93 -11.90
N GLY A 670 6.80 -52.98 -12.90
CA GLY A 670 6.65 -52.21 -14.14
C GLY A 670 7.21 -50.77 -14.13
N LYS A 671 8.14 -50.43 -13.21
CA LYS A 671 8.84 -49.13 -13.13
C LYS A 671 7.94 -47.91 -12.86
N ARG A 672 6.77 -48.08 -12.25
CA ARG A 672 5.93 -46.94 -11.83
C ARG A 672 6.51 -46.30 -10.55
N PRO A 673 6.56 -44.96 -10.46
CA PRO A 673 7.11 -44.26 -9.30
C PRO A 673 6.23 -44.47 -8.06
N ALA A 674 6.85 -44.64 -6.89
CA ALA A 674 6.17 -44.73 -5.61
C ALA A 674 6.95 -44.04 -4.48
N TYR A 675 6.23 -43.61 -3.45
CA TYR A 675 6.78 -43.05 -2.21
C TYR A 675 6.93 -44.16 -1.16
N PRO A 676 8.15 -44.53 -0.74
CA PRO A 676 8.39 -45.62 0.19
C PRO A 676 8.33 -45.12 1.64
N ILE A 677 7.13 -44.91 2.16
CA ILE A 677 6.86 -44.32 3.47
C ILE A 677 6.95 -45.40 4.55
N ARG A 678 7.57 -45.10 5.71
CA ARG A 678 7.53 -46.03 6.85
C ARG A 678 6.11 -46.12 7.44
N VAL A 679 5.69 -47.32 7.83
CA VAL A 679 4.31 -47.55 8.31
C VAL A 679 3.97 -46.72 9.55
N ASP A 680 4.92 -46.54 10.48
CA ASP A 680 4.73 -45.72 11.68
C ASP A 680 4.54 -44.23 11.34
N VAL A 681 5.21 -43.73 10.30
CA VAL A 681 5.05 -42.36 9.81
C VAL A 681 3.69 -42.16 9.15
N LEU A 682 3.23 -43.14 8.36
CA LEU A 682 1.90 -43.14 7.76
C LEU A 682 0.80 -43.09 8.84
N LEU A 683 0.91 -43.92 9.89
CA LEU A 683 -0.05 -43.92 10.99
C LEU A 683 -0.08 -42.60 11.72
N LYS A 684 1.09 -42.03 12.08
CA LYS A 684 1.16 -40.70 12.72
C LYS A 684 0.50 -39.61 11.87
N ALA A 685 0.71 -39.65 10.56
CA ALA A 685 0.16 -38.65 9.64
C ALA A 685 -1.38 -38.63 9.62
N PHE A 686 -2.03 -39.80 9.67
CA PHE A 686 -3.49 -39.90 9.68
C PHE A 686 -4.09 -39.80 11.10
N LEU A 687 -3.37 -40.26 12.13
CA LEU A 687 -3.85 -40.25 13.51
C LEU A 687 -3.59 -38.91 14.23
N GLY A 688 -2.74 -38.04 13.67
CA GLY A 688 -2.42 -36.72 14.23
C GLY A 688 -1.52 -36.77 15.47
N VAL A 689 -0.59 -37.72 15.53
CA VAL A 689 0.23 -38.03 16.73
C VAL A 689 1.71 -37.75 16.56
#